data_AF-A0A8H9VQB1-F1
#
_entry.id   AF-A0A8H9VQB1-F1
#
_cell.length_a   1.000
_cell.length_b   1.000
_cell.length_c   1.000
_cell.angle_alpha   90.00
_cell.angle_beta   90.00
_cell.angle_gamma   90.00
#
_symmetry.space_group_name_H-M   'P 1'
#
loop_
_entity.id
_entity.type
_entity.pdbx_description
1 polymer ?
#
loop_
_entity_poly.entity_id
_entity_poly.type
_entity_poly.pdbx_seq_one_letter_code
_entity_poly.pdbx_strand_id
1 'polypeptide(L)'
;MAINNTGSRRLLVTLTALFAALCGLYLLIGGGWLVAIGGSWYYPIAGLVMLGVAWMLWRSKRAALWLYAALLLGTMIWGVWEVGFDFWALTPRSDILVFFGIWLILPFVWPRLVIPASGAVAALVVALLISGGILTWAGFNDPQEINGTLSANATPAEAISPVADQDWPAYGRNQEGQRFSPLKQINADNVHNLKEAWVFRTGDVKQPNDPGEITNEVTPIKVGDTLYLCTAHQRLFALDAASGKEKWHYDPELKTNESFQHVTCRGVSYHEAKAETASPEVMADCPRRIILPVNDGRLIAINAENGKLCETFANKGVLNLQSNMPDTKPGLYEPTSPPIITDKTIVMAGSVTDNFSTRETSGVIRGFDVNTGELLWAFDPGAKDPNAIPSDEHTFTFNSPNSWAPAAYDAKLDLVYLPMGVTTPDIWGGNRTPEQERYASSILALNATTGKLAWSYQTVHHDLWDMDLPAQPTLADITVNGQKVPVIYAPAKTGNIFVLDRRNGELVVPAPEKPVPQGAAKGDYVTPTQPFSELSFRPKKDLSGADMWGATMFDQLVCRVMFHQMRYEGIFTPPSEQGTLVFPGNLGMFEWGGISVDPNREVAIANPMALPFVSKLIPRGPGNPMEQPKDAKGTGTESGIQPQYGVPYGVTLNPFLSPFGLPCKQPAWGYISALDLKTNEVVWKKRIGTPQDSMPFPMPVPVPFNMGMPMLGGPISTAGNVLFIAATADNYLRAYNMSNGEKLWQGRLPAGGQATPMTYEVNGKQYVVISAGGHGSFGTKMGDYIVAYALPDDVK
;
A
#
# COMPACT_ATOMS: atom_id res chain seq x y z
N MET A 1 -52.36 -33.94 -24.18
CA MET A 1 -51.00 -33.71 -23.64
C MET A 1 -51.03 -32.57 -22.61
N ALA A 2 -51.84 -32.71 -21.54
CA ALA A 2 -52.11 -31.66 -20.56
C ALA A 2 -52.28 -32.23 -19.15
N ILE A 3 -51.32 -33.03 -18.69
CA ILE A 3 -51.27 -33.53 -17.32
C ILE A 3 -49.78 -33.51 -16.91
N ASN A 4 -49.35 -32.38 -16.34
CA ASN A 4 -48.11 -32.20 -15.55
C ASN A 4 -47.88 -30.74 -15.09
N ASN A 5 -48.73 -29.79 -15.50
CA ASN A 5 -48.47 -28.36 -15.28
C ASN A 5 -48.88 -27.81 -13.88
N THR A 6 -49.63 -28.55 -13.07
CA THR A 6 -50.05 -28.13 -11.71
C THR A 6 -48.97 -28.37 -10.65
N GLY A 7 -48.24 -29.50 -10.75
CA GLY A 7 -47.13 -29.83 -9.84
C GLY A 7 -45.95 -28.86 -9.98
N SER A 8 -45.55 -28.56 -11.22
CA SER A 8 -44.48 -27.59 -11.52
C SER A 8 -44.82 -26.16 -11.06
N ARG A 9 -46.09 -25.74 -11.17
CA ARG A 9 -46.55 -24.42 -10.71
C ARG A 9 -46.46 -24.26 -9.19
N ARG A 10 -46.83 -25.29 -8.42
CA ARG A 10 -46.75 -25.28 -6.95
C ARG A 10 -45.30 -25.32 -6.48
N LEU A 11 -44.47 -26.13 -7.13
CA LEU A 11 -43.04 -26.25 -6.82
C LEU A 11 -42.33 -24.90 -6.88
N LEU A 12 -42.53 -24.09 -7.91
CA LEU A 12 -41.86 -22.80 -8.05
C LEU A 12 -42.23 -21.81 -6.93
N VAL A 13 -43.52 -21.74 -6.56
CA VAL A 13 -43.99 -20.88 -5.46
C VAL A 13 -43.44 -21.38 -4.13
N THR A 14 -43.41 -22.69 -3.93
CA THR A 14 -42.80 -23.33 -2.75
C THR A 14 -41.31 -23.00 -2.65
N LEU A 15 -40.54 -23.10 -3.73
CA LEU A 15 -39.11 -22.75 -3.74
C LEU A 15 -38.89 -21.26 -3.48
N THR A 16 -39.72 -20.39 -4.06
CA THR A 16 -39.67 -18.94 -3.84
C THR A 16 -39.96 -18.59 -2.37
N ALA A 17 -40.97 -19.23 -1.77
CA ALA A 17 -41.31 -19.06 -0.36
C ALA A 17 -40.22 -19.64 0.57
N LEU A 18 -39.63 -20.77 0.21
CA LEU A 18 -38.53 -21.39 0.96
C LEU A 18 -37.30 -20.49 0.96
N PHE A 19 -36.92 -19.94 -0.20
CA PHE A 19 -35.84 -18.97 -0.30
C PHE A 19 -36.09 -17.77 0.62
N ALA A 20 -37.26 -17.13 0.52
CA ALA A 20 -37.63 -16.03 1.41
C ALA A 20 -37.59 -16.42 2.89
N ALA A 21 -38.05 -17.63 3.24
CA ALA A 21 -38.01 -18.12 4.61
C ALA A 21 -36.57 -18.29 5.13
N LEU A 22 -35.68 -18.87 4.33
CA LEU A 22 -34.27 -19.04 4.68
C LEU A 22 -33.57 -17.69 4.84
N CYS A 23 -33.78 -16.75 3.92
CA CYS A 23 -33.28 -15.38 4.05
C CYS A 23 -33.80 -14.71 5.33
N GLY A 24 -35.11 -14.81 5.59
CA GLY A 24 -35.74 -14.23 6.77
C GLY A 24 -35.21 -14.81 8.08
N LEU A 25 -35.04 -16.13 8.16
CA LEU A 25 -34.45 -16.81 9.32
C LEU A 25 -33.00 -16.39 9.55
N TYR A 26 -32.20 -16.32 8.48
CA TYR A 26 -30.79 -15.90 8.57
C TYR A 26 -30.67 -14.48 9.13
N LEU A 27 -31.42 -13.53 8.57
CA LEU A 27 -31.45 -12.14 9.02
C LEU A 27 -31.98 -12.01 10.45
N LEU A 28 -32.98 -12.81 10.83
CA LEU A 28 -33.53 -12.80 12.18
C LEU A 28 -32.54 -13.31 13.21
N ILE A 29 -31.91 -14.46 12.96
CA ILE A 29 -30.97 -15.10 13.90
C ILE A 29 -29.69 -14.27 14.00
N GLY A 30 -29.04 -13.98 12.86
CA GLY A 30 -27.81 -13.19 12.84
C GLY A 30 -28.05 -11.75 13.29
N GLY A 31 -29.20 -11.17 12.94
CA GLY A 31 -29.59 -9.83 13.37
C GLY A 31 -29.91 -9.75 14.87
N GLY A 32 -30.55 -10.78 15.43
CA GLY A 32 -30.74 -10.91 16.87
C GLY A 32 -29.41 -10.99 17.63
N TRP A 33 -28.45 -11.75 17.08
CA TRP A 33 -27.09 -11.79 17.63
C TRP A 33 -26.38 -10.43 17.54
N LEU A 34 -26.44 -9.77 16.38
CA LEU A 34 -25.86 -8.44 16.17
C LEU A 34 -26.41 -7.42 17.17
N VAL A 35 -27.73 -7.41 17.40
CA VAL A 35 -28.35 -6.54 18.41
C VAL A 35 -27.86 -6.85 19.82
N ALA A 36 -27.70 -8.13 20.18
CA ALA A 36 -27.22 -8.53 21.50
C ALA A 36 -25.80 -8.03 21.82
N ILE A 37 -25.00 -7.74 20.80
CA ILE A 37 -23.65 -7.16 20.91
C ILE A 37 -23.59 -5.67 20.53
N GLY A 38 -24.74 -4.99 20.50
CA GLY A 38 -24.83 -3.53 20.34
C GLY A 38 -24.89 -3.01 18.90
N GLY A 39 -25.16 -3.87 17.92
CA GLY A 39 -25.28 -3.49 16.52
C GLY A 39 -26.70 -3.10 16.08
N SER A 40 -26.93 -3.12 14.76
CA SER A 40 -28.15 -2.59 14.13
C SER A 40 -29.39 -3.47 14.30
N TRP A 41 -30.52 -2.83 14.66
CA TRP A 41 -31.85 -3.45 14.73
C TRP A 41 -32.52 -3.70 13.37
N TYR A 42 -31.94 -3.18 12.28
CA TYR A 42 -32.53 -3.35 10.94
C TYR A 42 -32.64 -4.83 10.53
N TYR A 43 -31.57 -5.61 10.71
CA TYR A 43 -31.52 -7.02 10.27
C TYR A 43 -32.60 -7.91 10.89
N PRO A 44 -32.82 -7.91 12.22
CA PRO A 44 -33.89 -8.75 12.78
C PRO A 44 -35.29 -8.27 12.37
N ILE A 45 -35.50 -6.95 12.21
CA ILE A 45 -36.77 -6.41 11.72
C ILE A 45 -37.03 -6.85 10.27
N ALA A 46 -36.02 -6.69 9.39
CA ALA A 46 -36.09 -7.14 8.01
C ALA A 46 -36.32 -8.67 7.92
N GLY A 47 -35.69 -9.45 8.80
CA GLY A 47 -35.90 -10.89 8.93
C GLY A 47 -37.36 -11.24 9.25
N LEU A 48 -37.97 -10.59 10.25
CA LEU A 48 -39.38 -10.79 10.59
C LEU A 48 -40.33 -10.44 9.43
N VAL A 49 -40.09 -9.31 8.76
CA VAL A 49 -40.89 -8.89 7.60
C VAL A 49 -40.75 -9.88 6.46
N MET A 50 -39.53 -10.36 6.17
CA MET A 50 -39.27 -11.37 5.14
C MET A 50 -39.95 -12.71 5.46
N LEU A 51 -39.99 -13.13 6.72
CA LEU A 51 -40.76 -14.32 7.15
C LEU A 51 -42.27 -14.13 6.93
N GLY A 52 -42.78 -12.92 7.15
CA GLY A 52 -44.15 -12.54 6.78
C GLY A 52 -44.40 -12.69 5.28
N VAL A 53 -43.48 -12.21 4.44
CA VAL A 53 -43.52 -12.38 2.98
C VAL A 53 -43.51 -13.87 2.61
N ALA A 54 -42.60 -14.66 3.18
CA ALA A 54 -42.50 -16.09 2.93
C ALA A 54 -43.81 -16.83 3.26
N TRP A 55 -44.44 -16.52 4.39
CA TRP A 55 -45.72 -17.10 4.78
C TRP A 55 -46.86 -16.71 3.83
N MET A 56 -46.89 -15.46 3.35
CA MET A 56 -47.88 -15.02 2.36
C MET A 56 -47.67 -15.69 0.99
N LEU A 57 -46.42 -15.84 0.55
CA LEU A 57 -46.05 -16.57 -0.66
C LEU A 57 -46.44 -18.05 -0.58
N TRP A 58 -46.18 -18.70 0.57
CA TRP A 58 -46.61 -20.08 0.82
C TRP A 58 -48.13 -20.25 0.68
N ARG A 59 -48.89 -19.25 1.10
CA ARG A 59 -50.36 -19.18 0.93
C ARG A 59 -50.80 -18.64 -0.44
N SER A 60 -49.88 -18.41 -1.37
CA SER A 60 -50.14 -17.88 -2.72
C SER A 60 -50.89 -16.54 -2.73
N LYS A 61 -50.64 -15.66 -1.76
CA LYS A 61 -51.24 -14.32 -1.65
C LYS A 61 -50.46 -13.26 -2.43
N ARG A 62 -51.10 -12.56 -3.38
CA ARG A 62 -50.48 -11.41 -4.09
C ARG A 62 -50.12 -10.25 -3.17
N ALA A 63 -50.77 -10.13 -2.02
CA ALA A 63 -50.44 -9.12 -1.01
C ALA A 63 -49.01 -9.29 -0.44
N ALA A 64 -48.33 -10.44 -0.65
CA ALA A 64 -46.91 -10.59 -0.37
C ALA A 64 -46.05 -9.52 -1.08
N LEU A 65 -46.44 -9.11 -2.30
CA LEU A 65 -45.70 -8.11 -3.08
C LEU A 65 -45.80 -6.71 -2.48
N TRP A 66 -46.91 -6.36 -1.82
CA TRP A 66 -47.03 -5.09 -1.08
C TRP A 66 -46.09 -5.06 0.13
N LEU A 67 -46.11 -6.12 0.93
CA LEU A 67 -45.22 -6.24 2.10
C LEU A 67 -43.76 -6.23 1.68
N TYR A 68 -43.44 -6.90 0.57
CA TYR A 68 -42.10 -6.90 0.00
C TYR A 68 -41.68 -5.54 -0.55
N ALA A 69 -42.57 -4.82 -1.24
CA ALA A 69 -42.30 -3.46 -1.70
C ALA A 69 -42.03 -2.51 -0.53
N ALA A 70 -42.77 -2.64 0.58
CA ALA A 70 -42.53 -1.88 1.80
C ALA A 70 -41.17 -2.23 2.45
N LEU A 71 -40.81 -3.52 2.49
CA LEU A 71 -39.48 -3.95 2.92
C LEU A 71 -38.38 -3.29 2.08
N LEU A 72 -38.45 -3.43 0.75
CA LEU A 72 -37.45 -2.88 -0.17
C LEU A 72 -37.30 -1.37 -0.03
N LEU A 73 -38.41 -0.62 0.01
CA LEU A 73 -38.36 0.84 0.20
C LEU A 73 -37.82 1.21 1.58
N GLY A 74 -38.25 0.52 2.63
CA GLY A 74 -37.73 0.72 3.99
C GLY A 74 -36.24 0.47 4.08
N THR A 75 -35.75 -0.58 3.41
CA THR A 75 -34.33 -0.88 3.29
C THR A 75 -33.56 0.23 2.57
N MET A 76 -34.06 0.73 1.44
CA MET A 76 -33.39 1.80 0.71
C MET A 76 -33.34 3.09 1.52
N ILE A 77 -34.43 3.43 2.23
CA ILE A 77 -34.47 4.59 3.12
C ILE A 77 -33.46 4.44 4.26
N TRP A 78 -33.43 3.27 4.91
CA TRP A 78 -32.46 2.98 5.96
C TRP A 78 -31.02 3.02 5.45
N GLY A 79 -30.75 2.45 4.28
CA GLY A 79 -29.43 2.44 3.67
C GLY A 79 -28.92 3.84 3.36
N VAL A 80 -29.75 4.69 2.72
CA VAL A 80 -29.39 6.09 2.46
C VAL A 80 -29.21 6.88 3.75
N TRP A 81 -30.03 6.63 4.78
CA TRP A 81 -29.87 7.26 6.08
C TRP A 81 -28.55 6.86 6.76
N GLU A 82 -28.15 5.59 6.65
CA GLU A 82 -26.98 5.05 7.35
C GLU A 82 -25.65 5.39 6.66
N VAL A 83 -25.59 5.34 5.32
CA VAL A 83 -24.34 5.49 4.54
C VAL A 83 -24.40 6.54 3.43
N GLY A 84 -25.50 7.28 3.30
CA GLY A 84 -25.67 8.26 2.24
C GLY A 84 -25.80 7.63 0.85
N PHE A 85 -25.37 8.36 -0.17
CA PHE A 85 -25.44 7.94 -1.58
C PHE A 85 -24.14 7.31 -2.08
N ASP A 86 -23.43 6.56 -1.23
CA ASP A 86 -22.29 5.77 -1.68
C ASP A 86 -22.76 4.48 -2.35
N PHE A 87 -22.48 4.32 -3.65
CA PHE A 87 -22.93 3.17 -4.43
C PHE A 87 -22.47 1.84 -3.83
N TRP A 88 -21.19 1.75 -3.45
CA TRP A 88 -20.61 0.51 -2.95
C TRP A 88 -21.11 0.17 -1.56
N ALA A 89 -21.29 1.17 -0.69
CA ALA A 89 -21.92 0.98 0.61
C ALA A 89 -23.39 0.55 0.49
N LEU A 90 -24.16 1.12 -0.44
CA LEU A 90 -25.58 0.80 -0.63
C LEU A 90 -25.81 -0.58 -1.26
N THR A 91 -24.86 -1.07 -2.05
CA THR A 91 -25.00 -2.33 -2.80
C THR A 91 -25.37 -3.52 -1.89
N PRO A 92 -24.59 -3.91 -0.86
CA PRO A 92 -24.94 -5.06 -0.04
C PRO A 92 -26.20 -4.86 0.81
N ARG A 93 -26.68 -3.63 0.99
CA ARG A 93 -27.93 -3.39 1.72
C ARG A 93 -29.15 -3.72 0.87
N SER A 94 -29.01 -3.63 -0.45
CA SER A 94 -30.11 -3.70 -1.41
C SER A 94 -30.02 -4.88 -2.39
N ASP A 95 -28.87 -5.51 -2.55
CA ASP A 95 -28.56 -6.53 -3.55
C ASP A 95 -29.60 -7.67 -3.66
N ILE A 96 -29.67 -8.55 -2.66
CA ILE A 96 -30.54 -9.73 -2.66
C ILE A 96 -32.00 -9.31 -2.73
N LEU A 97 -32.33 -8.15 -2.14
CA LEU A 97 -33.69 -7.64 -2.11
C LEU A 97 -34.14 -7.08 -3.48
N VAL A 98 -33.27 -6.41 -4.20
CA VAL A 98 -33.58 -5.93 -5.56
C VAL A 98 -33.72 -7.14 -6.50
N PHE A 99 -32.77 -8.08 -6.48
CA PHE A 99 -32.84 -9.26 -7.35
C PHE A 99 -34.04 -10.15 -7.04
N PHE A 100 -34.36 -10.36 -5.76
CA PHE A 100 -35.54 -11.12 -5.38
C PHE A 100 -36.84 -10.36 -5.70
N GLY A 101 -36.86 -9.03 -5.60
CA GLY A 101 -37.97 -8.20 -6.09
C GLY A 101 -38.22 -8.36 -7.59
N ILE A 102 -37.15 -8.34 -8.40
CA ILE A 102 -37.23 -8.60 -9.84
C ILE A 102 -37.78 -10.01 -10.09
N TRP A 103 -37.24 -11.03 -9.41
CA TRP A 103 -37.74 -12.40 -9.48
C TRP A 103 -39.24 -12.50 -9.22
N LEU A 104 -39.74 -11.82 -8.19
CA LEU A 104 -41.14 -11.83 -7.80
C LEU A 104 -42.08 -11.25 -8.86
N ILE A 105 -41.64 -10.31 -9.70
CA ILE A 105 -42.44 -9.70 -10.77
C ILE A 105 -42.28 -10.38 -12.13
N LEU A 106 -41.41 -11.40 -12.26
CA LEU A 106 -41.27 -12.12 -13.52
C LEU A 106 -42.59 -12.80 -13.92
N PRO A 107 -42.92 -12.85 -15.22
CA PRO A 107 -44.21 -13.34 -15.72
C PRO A 107 -44.47 -14.81 -15.39
N PHE A 108 -43.44 -15.56 -15.00
CA PHE A 108 -43.57 -16.93 -14.54
C PHE A 108 -43.61 -17.07 -13.00
N VAL A 109 -43.59 -15.99 -12.22
CA VAL A 109 -43.71 -16.04 -10.75
C VAL A 109 -45.04 -15.45 -10.30
N TRP A 110 -45.26 -14.14 -10.48
CA TRP A 110 -46.41 -13.45 -9.89
C TRP A 110 -47.79 -13.97 -10.33
N PRO A 111 -48.05 -14.48 -11.56
CA PRO A 111 -49.39 -14.95 -11.93
C PRO A 111 -49.78 -16.23 -11.17
N ARG A 112 -48.81 -16.94 -10.58
CA ARG A 112 -49.03 -18.13 -9.76
C ARG A 112 -49.51 -17.79 -8.34
N LEU A 113 -49.42 -16.53 -7.91
CA LEU A 113 -50.05 -16.03 -6.69
C LEU A 113 -51.55 -15.83 -6.97
N VAL A 114 -52.37 -16.81 -6.59
CA VAL A 114 -53.77 -16.89 -7.04
C VAL A 114 -54.74 -16.01 -6.26
N ILE A 115 -54.41 -15.59 -5.04
CA ILE A 115 -55.28 -14.70 -4.25
C ILE A 115 -55.00 -13.25 -4.67
N PRO A 116 -55.95 -12.56 -5.32
CA PRO A 116 -55.72 -11.25 -5.91
C PRO A 116 -55.50 -10.17 -4.85
N ALA A 117 -54.67 -9.18 -5.19
CA ALA A 117 -54.48 -7.94 -4.45
C ALA A 117 -54.24 -6.84 -5.49
N SER A 118 -55.12 -5.84 -5.53
CA SER A 118 -55.01 -4.76 -6.52
C SER A 118 -53.73 -3.94 -6.29
N GLY A 119 -53.09 -3.50 -7.38
CA GLY A 119 -51.91 -2.63 -7.34
C GLY A 119 -50.60 -3.27 -6.86
N ALA A 120 -50.58 -4.51 -6.35
CA ALA A 120 -49.42 -5.09 -5.68
C ALA A 120 -48.18 -5.25 -6.60
N VAL A 121 -48.39 -5.61 -7.86
CA VAL A 121 -47.31 -5.68 -8.87
C VAL A 121 -46.80 -4.28 -9.21
N ALA A 122 -47.71 -3.32 -9.41
CA ALA A 122 -47.35 -1.93 -9.71
C ALA A 122 -46.55 -1.29 -8.56
N ALA A 123 -46.94 -1.56 -7.31
CA ALA A 123 -46.22 -1.09 -6.13
C ALA A 123 -44.78 -1.62 -6.07
N LEU A 124 -44.58 -2.91 -6.34
CA LEU A 124 -43.24 -3.49 -6.36
C LEU A 124 -42.40 -2.96 -7.54
N VAL A 125 -43.01 -2.76 -8.71
CA VAL A 125 -42.33 -2.12 -9.85
C VAL A 125 -41.89 -0.70 -9.49
N VAL A 126 -42.76 0.10 -8.87
CA VAL A 126 -42.42 1.46 -8.40
C VAL A 126 -41.28 1.41 -7.38
N ALA A 127 -41.32 0.49 -6.42
CA ALA A 127 -40.25 0.31 -5.44
C ALA A 127 -38.90 -0.04 -6.09
N LEU A 128 -38.90 -0.92 -7.10
CA LEU A 128 -37.71 -1.27 -7.88
C LEU A 128 -37.18 -0.10 -8.70
N LEU A 129 -38.06 0.70 -9.32
CA LEU A 129 -37.66 1.90 -10.07
C LEU A 129 -37.04 2.95 -9.15
N ILE A 130 -37.62 3.17 -7.96
CA ILE A 130 -37.04 4.06 -6.94
C ILE A 130 -35.66 3.55 -6.50
N SER A 131 -35.54 2.25 -6.22
CA SER A 131 -34.26 1.63 -5.82
C SER A 131 -33.20 1.80 -6.91
N GLY A 132 -33.56 1.53 -8.17
CA GLY A 132 -32.70 1.74 -9.32
C GLY A 132 -32.30 3.21 -9.52
N GLY A 133 -33.23 4.15 -9.29
CA GLY A 133 -32.95 5.58 -9.32
C GLY A 133 -31.94 6.02 -8.27
N ILE A 134 -32.09 5.53 -7.03
CA ILE A 134 -31.13 5.80 -5.92
C ILE A 134 -29.74 5.25 -6.27
N LEU A 135 -29.65 3.99 -6.72
CA LEU A 135 -28.37 3.37 -7.07
C LEU A 135 -27.72 4.06 -8.28
N THR A 136 -28.50 4.48 -9.26
CA THR A 136 -28.00 5.25 -10.41
C THR A 136 -27.44 6.59 -9.94
N TRP A 137 -28.16 7.33 -9.09
CA TRP A 137 -27.68 8.59 -8.53
C TRP A 137 -26.36 8.40 -7.75
N ALA A 138 -26.31 7.37 -6.90
CA ALA A 138 -25.14 7.01 -6.11
C ALA A 138 -23.92 6.66 -6.99
N GLY A 139 -24.13 6.00 -8.13
CA GLY A 139 -23.06 5.64 -9.06
C GLY A 139 -22.38 6.83 -9.76
N PHE A 140 -23.10 7.95 -9.90
CA PHE A 140 -22.57 9.18 -10.52
C PHE A 140 -22.24 10.30 -9.53
N ASN A 141 -22.58 10.15 -8.24
CA ASN A 141 -22.38 11.15 -7.19
C ASN A 141 -21.67 10.52 -5.99
N ASP A 142 -20.41 10.15 -6.18
CA ASP A 142 -19.61 9.50 -5.15
C ASP A 142 -19.30 10.46 -3.98
N PRO A 143 -19.80 10.19 -2.77
CA PRO A 143 -19.57 11.07 -1.62
C PRO A 143 -18.14 10.98 -1.06
N GLN A 144 -17.34 9.98 -1.49
CA GLN A 144 -15.96 9.83 -1.03
C GLN A 144 -14.97 10.61 -1.91
N GLU A 145 -15.39 11.11 -3.09
CA GLU A 145 -14.54 11.92 -3.97
C GLU A 145 -14.57 13.42 -3.65
N ILE A 146 -13.47 14.09 -3.93
CA ILE A 146 -13.36 15.55 -3.87
C ILE A 146 -13.12 16.05 -5.30
N ASN A 147 -14.02 16.92 -5.76
CA ASN A 147 -13.95 17.56 -7.07
C ASN A 147 -13.42 18.98 -6.92
N GLY A 148 -12.11 19.15 -7.10
CA GLY A 148 -11.48 20.46 -7.15
C GLY A 148 -10.55 20.56 -8.36
N THR A 149 -9.94 21.73 -8.54
CA THR A 149 -9.04 21.98 -9.66
C THR A 149 -7.86 22.82 -9.20
N LEU A 150 -6.65 22.31 -9.43
CA LEU A 150 -5.41 23.03 -9.27
C LEU A 150 -5.13 23.90 -10.50
N SER A 151 -4.40 25.00 -10.30
CA SER A 151 -3.88 25.78 -11.41
C SER A 151 -2.92 24.94 -12.25
N ALA A 152 -3.10 24.93 -13.57
CA ALA A 152 -2.13 24.33 -14.49
C ALA A 152 -0.86 25.19 -14.64
N ASN A 153 -0.92 26.47 -14.25
CA ASN A 153 0.21 27.39 -14.35
C ASN A 153 1.34 26.94 -13.43
N ALA A 154 2.54 26.86 -13.99
CA ALA A 154 3.76 26.51 -13.28
C ALA A 154 4.72 27.69 -13.30
N THR A 155 5.33 27.98 -12.16
CA THR A 155 6.47 28.90 -12.09
C THR A 155 7.73 28.05 -11.97
N PRO A 156 8.71 28.17 -12.87
CA PRO A 156 9.93 27.39 -12.77
C PRO A 156 10.58 27.56 -11.39
N ALA A 157 10.73 26.45 -10.66
CA ALA A 157 11.47 26.40 -9.43
C ALA A 157 12.96 26.17 -9.72
N GLU A 158 13.83 26.68 -8.85
CA GLU A 158 15.25 26.32 -8.91
C GLU A 158 15.40 24.82 -8.65
N ALA A 159 16.18 24.14 -9.47
CA ALA A 159 16.46 22.72 -9.28
C ALA A 159 17.28 22.52 -7.99
N ILE A 160 16.87 21.57 -7.14
CA ILE A 160 17.59 21.25 -5.91
C ILE A 160 18.93 20.56 -6.23
N SER A 161 18.93 19.70 -7.25
CA SER A 161 20.11 18.96 -7.74
C SER A 161 20.28 19.05 -9.27
N PRO A 162 21.52 18.93 -9.79
CA PRO A 162 21.84 19.08 -11.21
C PRO A 162 21.59 17.80 -12.03
N VAL A 163 20.40 17.20 -11.91
CA VAL A 163 20.02 16.01 -12.71
C VAL A 163 19.48 16.46 -14.07
N ALA A 164 20.06 15.94 -15.15
CA ALA A 164 19.62 16.24 -16.51
C ALA A 164 18.15 15.87 -16.74
N ASP A 165 17.41 16.69 -17.48
CA ASP A 165 15.97 16.55 -17.68
C ASP A 165 15.57 15.19 -18.27
N GLN A 166 16.41 14.66 -19.16
CA GLN A 166 16.21 13.39 -19.86
C GLN A 166 16.56 12.14 -19.04
N ASP A 167 17.17 12.28 -17.86
CA ASP A 167 17.68 11.17 -17.05
C ASP A 167 16.85 10.93 -15.77
N TRP A 168 16.99 9.71 -15.22
CA TRP A 168 16.35 9.25 -13.98
C TRP A 168 17.36 8.41 -13.17
N PRO A 169 18.45 9.00 -12.64
CA PRO A 169 19.58 8.27 -12.05
C PRO A 169 19.31 7.65 -10.66
N ALA A 170 18.19 7.98 -10.01
CA ALA A 170 17.84 7.49 -8.68
C ALA A 170 16.36 7.07 -8.61
N TYR A 171 15.98 6.32 -7.57
CA TYR A 171 14.61 5.80 -7.38
C TYR A 171 13.53 6.87 -7.63
N GLY A 172 13.64 8.03 -6.98
CA GLY A 172 12.71 9.16 -7.13
C GLY A 172 13.07 10.15 -8.24
N ARG A 173 13.75 9.71 -9.31
CA ARG A 173 14.51 10.50 -10.31
C ARG A 173 15.79 11.07 -9.73
N ASN A 174 15.69 11.70 -8.57
CA ASN A 174 16.78 12.29 -7.83
C ASN A 174 16.77 11.81 -6.38
N GLN A 175 17.85 12.08 -5.64
CA GLN A 175 17.95 11.63 -4.25
C GLN A 175 17.10 12.47 -3.29
N GLU A 176 16.56 13.59 -3.75
CA GLU A 176 15.51 14.36 -3.06
C GLU A 176 14.15 13.65 -3.05
N GLY A 177 13.96 12.60 -3.86
CA GLY A 177 12.75 11.77 -3.86
C GLY A 177 11.53 12.40 -4.52
N GLN A 178 11.72 13.41 -5.40
CA GLN A 178 10.61 14.20 -5.94
C GLN A 178 9.66 13.42 -6.85
N ARG A 179 10.15 12.36 -7.53
CA ARG A 179 9.37 11.58 -8.50
C ARG A 179 8.68 12.46 -9.54
N PHE A 180 9.30 13.58 -9.87
CA PHE A 180 8.80 14.57 -10.82
C PHE A 180 9.77 14.66 -12.00
N SER A 181 9.23 14.60 -13.21
CA SER A 181 10.00 14.79 -14.44
C SER A 181 9.75 16.19 -15.03
N PRO A 182 10.80 16.93 -15.41
CA PRO A 182 10.66 18.18 -16.16
C PRO A 182 10.22 17.97 -17.62
N LEU A 183 10.17 16.72 -18.11
CA LEU A 183 9.74 16.39 -19.46
C LEU A 183 8.25 16.71 -19.65
N LYS A 184 7.92 17.15 -20.87
CA LYS A 184 6.57 17.60 -21.26
C LYS A 184 6.15 17.18 -22.67
N GLN A 185 6.91 16.29 -23.29
CA GLN A 185 6.57 15.76 -24.62
C GLN A 185 5.25 14.99 -24.53
N ILE A 186 5.11 14.15 -23.50
CA ILE A 186 3.83 13.56 -23.09
C ILE A 186 3.13 14.56 -22.16
N ASN A 187 1.91 14.94 -22.49
CA ASN A 187 1.12 15.94 -21.77
C ASN A 187 -0.38 15.61 -21.79
N ALA A 188 -1.17 16.42 -21.09
CA ALA A 188 -2.59 16.16 -20.90
C ALA A 188 -3.38 16.09 -22.22
N ASP A 189 -2.90 16.76 -23.27
CA ASP A 189 -3.58 16.84 -24.56
C ASP A 189 -3.26 15.63 -25.46
N ASN A 190 -2.11 14.97 -25.29
CA ASN A 190 -1.68 13.91 -26.20
C ASN A 190 -1.48 12.52 -25.55
N VAL A 191 -1.53 12.41 -24.21
CA VAL A 191 -1.28 11.15 -23.49
C VAL A 191 -2.23 10.01 -23.89
N HIS A 192 -3.42 10.33 -24.38
CA HIS A 192 -4.37 9.35 -24.88
C HIS A 192 -3.86 8.57 -26.11
N ASN A 193 -2.82 9.06 -26.78
CA ASN A 193 -2.19 8.43 -27.94
C ASN A 193 -1.06 7.47 -27.60
N LEU A 194 -0.68 7.32 -26.32
CA LEU A 194 0.40 6.42 -25.92
C LEU A 194 0.17 4.99 -26.42
N LYS A 195 1.26 4.38 -26.93
CA LYS A 195 1.34 2.98 -27.35
C LYS A 195 2.52 2.31 -26.67
N GLU A 196 2.43 0.99 -26.55
CA GLU A 196 3.58 0.17 -26.16
C GLU A 196 4.71 0.40 -27.18
N ALA A 197 5.88 0.80 -26.69
CA ALA A 197 7.07 1.07 -27.50
C ALA A 197 7.99 -0.16 -27.53
N TRP A 198 8.19 -0.80 -26.39
CA TRP A 198 8.94 -2.05 -26.25
C TRP A 198 8.55 -2.76 -24.95
N VAL A 199 8.84 -4.06 -24.92
CA VAL A 199 8.67 -4.93 -23.75
C VAL A 199 9.93 -5.77 -23.58
N PHE A 200 10.43 -5.82 -22.35
CA PHE A 200 11.50 -6.73 -21.94
C PHE A 200 10.95 -7.76 -20.95
N ARG A 201 11.46 -8.98 -21.02
CA ARG A 201 11.14 -10.06 -20.08
C ARG A 201 12.42 -10.50 -19.40
N THR A 202 12.46 -10.37 -18.08
CA THR A 202 13.66 -10.66 -17.27
C THR A 202 13.93 -12.16 -17.19
N GLY A 203 12.92 -13.01 -17.46
CA GLY A 203 12.99 -14.45 -17.22
C GLY A 203 13.03 -14.81 -15.74
N ASP A 204 12.94 -13.83 -14.84
CA ASP A 204 12.94 -14.03 -13.41
C ASP A 204 11.50 -14.12 -12.88
N VAL A 205 11.14 -15.30 -12.40
CA VAL A 205 9.79 -15.63 -11.94
C VAL A 205 9.87 -16.38 -10.61
N LYS A 206 8.77 -16.37 -9.87
CA LYS A 206 8.64 -17.10 -8.60
C LYS A 206 9.02 -18.58 -8.78
N GLN A 207 9.97 -19.02 -7.96
CA GLN A 207 10.47 -20.38 -7.82
C GLN A 207 9.74 -21.12 -6.67
N PRO A 208 9.81 -22.46 -6.62
CA PRO A 208 9.14 -23.24 -5.57
C PRO A 208 9.64 -22.99 -4.15
N ASN A 209 10.90 -22.58 -3.98
CA ASN A 209 11.52 -22.32 -2.68
C ASN A 209 11.39 -20.85 -2.23
N ASP A 210 10.75 -20.01 -3.02
CA ASP A 210 10.55 -18.61 -2.68
C ASP A 210 9.44 -18.47 -1.63
N PRO A 211 9.52 -17.45 -0.77
CA PRO A 211 8.49 -17.19 0.21
C PRO A 211 7.14 -16.83 -0.42
N GLY A 212 6.12 -16.71 0.42
CA GLY A 212 4.83 -16.17 0.00
C GLY A 212 5.00 -14.76 -0.58
N GLU A 213 5.80 -13.96 0.11
CA GLU A 213 6.09 -12.54 -0.12
C GLU A 213 7.30 -12.34 -1.05
N ILE A 214 7.08 -12.64 -2.33
CA ILE A 214 7.99 -12.28 -3.42
C ILE A 214 7.40 -11.12 -4.22
N THR A 215 8.17 -10.04 -4.39
CA THR A 215 7.65 -8.77 -4.90
C THR A 215 8.56 -8.16 -5.97
N ASN A 216 7.94 -7.59 -7.02
CA ASN A 216 8.64 -6.88 -8.08
C ASN A 216 8.35 -5.38 -7.99
N GLU A 217 9.00 -4.72 -7.03
CA GLU A 217 8.74 -3.31 -6.68
C GLU A 217 9.69 -2.32 -7.37
N VAL A 218 10.57 -2.82 -8.24
CA VAL A 218 11.65 -2.05 -8.84
C VAL A 218 11.16 -0.82 -9.58
N THR A 219 11.79 0.32 -9.28
CA THR A 219 11.80 1.49 -10.18
C THR A 219 13.14 1.51 -10.91
N PRO A 220 13.17 1.25 -12.23
CA PRO A 220 14.40 1.34 -13.00
C PRO A 220 15.04 2.73 -12.92
N ILE A 221 16.37 2.78 -13.03
CA ILE A 221 17.11 4.03 -13.19
C ILE A 221 17.66 4.13 -14.62
N LYS A 222 17.70 5.35 -15.17
CA LYS A 222 18.21 5.63 -16.52
C LYS A 222 19.31 6.68 -16.45
N VAL A 223 20.48 6.34 -16.99
CA VAL A 223 21.64 7.22 -17.11
C VAL A 223 22.15 7.17 -18.55
N GLY A 224 22.19 8.33 -19.22
CA GLY A 224 22.62 8.40 -20.61
C GLY A 224 21.71 7.61 -21.56
N ASP A 225 22.20 6.52 -22.13
CA ASP A 225 21.49 5.66 -23.09
C ASP A 225 21.07 4.30 -22.49
N THR A 226 21.30 4.09 -21.18
CA THR A 226 21.16 2.78 -20.54
C THR A 226 20.18 2.84 -19.38
N LEU A 227 19.29 1.84 -19.34
CA LEU A 227 18.33 1.60 -18.26
C LEU A 227 18.84 0.43 -17.39
N TYR A 228 18.87 0.61 -16.08
CA TYR A 228 19.29 -0.41 -15.12
C TYR A 228 18.13 -0.79 -14.20
N LEU A 229 17.96 -2.09 -13.96
CA LEU A 229 16.92 -2.60 -13.07
C LEU A 229 17.36 -3.91 -12.40
N CYS A 230 16.84 -4.16 -11.20
CA CYS A 230 16.94 -5.43 -10.51
C CYS A 230 15.60 -6.20 -10.59
N THR A 231 15.66 -7.51 -10.40
CA THR A 231 14.48 -8.37 -10.25
C THR A 231 14.26 -8.79 -8.79
N ALA A 232 13.21 -9.57 -8.52
CA ALA A 232 12.95 -10.11 -7.18
C ALA A 232 14.13 -10.93 -6.62
N HIS A 233 14.83 -11.71 -7.45
CA HIS A 233 16.08 -12.42 -7.07
C HIS A 233 17.35 -11.57 -7.23
N GLN A 234 17.20 -10.25 -7.36
CA GLN A 234 18.28 -9.27 -7.52
C GLN A 234 19.18 -9.52 -8.74
N ARG A 235 18.67 -10.15 -9.80
CA ARG A 235 19.35 -10.14 -11.10
C ARG A 235 19.37 -8.73 -11.64
N LEU A 236 20.55 -8.20 -11.93
CA LEU A 236 20.74 -6.86 -12.46
C LEU A 236 20.80 -6.92 -13.99
N PHE A 237 19.95 -6.14 -14.66
CA PHE A 237 19.95 -6.00 -16.10
C PHE A 237 20.34 -4.57 -16.50
N ALA A 238 21.13 -4.45 -17.57
CA ALA A 238 21.33 -3.22 -18.30
C ALA A 238 20.67 -3.34 -19.68
N LEU A 239 19.76 -2.43 -19.98
CA LEU A 239 19.02 -2.39 -21.24
C LEU A 239 19.35 -1.12 -22.03
N ASP A 240 19.36 -1.22 -23.35
CA ASP A 240 19.31 -0.06 -24.22
C ASP A 240 17.99 0.70 -24.01
N ALA A 241 18.09 1.97 -23.60
CA ALA A 241 16.93 2.76 -23.22
C ALA A 241 15.98 3.06 -24.41
N ALA A 242 16.44 2.99 -25.65
CA ALA A 242 15.56 3.25 -26.80
C ALA A 242 14.75 2.01 -27.19
N SER A 243 15.34 0.82 -27.09
CA SER A 243 14.79 -0.42 -27.64
C SER A 243 14.41 -1.49 -26.62
N GLY A 244 14.82 -1.34 -25.36
CA GLY A 244 14.62 -2.36 -24.31
C GLY A 244 15.48 -3.62 -24.51
N LYS A 245 16.42 -3.62 -25.46
CA LYS A 245 17.32 -4.75 -25.70
C LYS A 245 18.34 -4.86 -24.58
N GLU A 246 18.55 -6.08 -24.10
CA GLU A 246 19.59 -6.37 -23.12
C GLU A 246 20.99 -6.06 -23.69
N LYS A 247 21.77 -5.29 -22.92
CA LYS A 247 23.20 -5.07 -23.15
C LYS A 247 24.02 -6.12 -22.40
N TRP A 248 23.71 -6.31 -21.12
CA TRP A 248 24.30 -7.32 -20.25
C TRP A 248 23.39 -7.56 -19.04
N HIS A 249 23.61 -8.66 -18.32
CA HIS A 249 23.03 -8.89 -17.00
C HIS A 249 24.05 -9.55 -16.05
N TYR A 250 23.78 -9.45 -14.75
CA TYR A 250 24.52 -10.08 -13.68
C TYR A 250 23.55 -10.80 -12.73
N ASP A 251 23.78 -12.09 -12.47
CA ASP A 251 23.03 -12.87 -11.49
C ASP A 251 23.85 -13.00 -10.20
N PRO A 252 23.40 -12.45 -9.06
CA PRO A 252 24.10 -12.61 -7.79
C PRO A 252 23.97 -14.02 -7.20
N GLU A 253 23.17 -14.88 -7.81
CA GLU A 253 22.84 -16.24 -7.39
C GLU A 253 22.23 -16.31 -5.98
N LEU A 254 21.32 -15.37 -5.65
CA LEU A 254 20.61 -15.36 -4.37
C LEU A 254 19.97 -16.73 -4.09
N LYS A 255 20.23 -17.27 -2.90
CA LYS A 255 19.61 -18.50 -2.41
C LYS A 255 18.47 -18.16 -1.47
N THR A 256 17.26 -18.14 -2.02
CA THR A 256 16.02 -17.89 -1.26
C THR A 256 15.62 -19.10 -0.42
N ASN A 257 14.80 -18.85 0.59
CA ASN A 257 14.14 -19.86 1.40
C ASN A 257 12.68 -19.44 1.65
N GLU A 258 11.79 -20.41 1.79
CA GLU A 258 10.38 -20.19 2.14
C GLU A 258 10.20 -19.37 3.44
N SER A 259 11.21 -19.36 4.31
CA SER A 259 11.21 -18.63 5.57
C SER A 259 11.59 -17.16 5.48
N PHE A 260 12.11 -16.68 4.34
CA PHE A 260 12.46 -15.28 4.15
C PHE A 260 11.19 -14.46 4.23
N GLN A 261 11.20 -13.38 5.00
CA GLN A 261 10.02 -12.55 5.07
C GLN A 261 9.83 -11.76 3.77
N HIS A 262 10.93 -11.31 3.14
CA HIS A 262 10.88 -10.54 1.90
C HIS A 262 11.87 -11.03 0.86
N VAL A 263 11.39 -11.32 -0.36
CA VAL A 263 12.24 -11.37 -1.56
C VAL A 263 11.83 -10.21 -2.46
N THR A 264 12.52 -9.09 -2.26
CA THR A 264 12.11 -7.76 -2.73
C THR A 264 13.32 -6.97 -3.23
N CYS A 265 13.17 -6.35 -4.40
CA CYS A 265 14.09 -5.33 -4.88
C CYS A 265 13.35 -4.07 -5.34
N ARG A 266 13.63 -2.92 -4.72
CA ARG A 266 13.04 -1.62 -5.10
C ARG A 266 13.86 -0.81 -6.09
N GLY A 267 15.15 -1.13 -6.25
CA GLY A 267 16.02 -0.40 -7.15
C GLY A 267 17.50 -0.65 -6.92
N VAL A 268 18.31 0.04 -7.72
CA VAL A 268 19.77 0.09 -7.63
C VAL A 268 20.23 1.54 -7.64
N SER A 269 21.48 1.77 -7.28
CA SER A 269 22.06 3.13 -7.28
C SER A 269 23.23 3.24 -8.25
N TYR A 270 23.38 4.41 -8.88
CA TYR A 270 24.49 4.70 -9.80
C TYR A 270 25.54 5.58 -9.13
N HIS A 271 26.81 5.31 -9.39
CA HIS A 271 27.92 6.18 -9.04
C HIS A 271 28.89 6.33 -10.23
N GLU A 272 29.35 7.56 -10.45
CA GLU A 272 30.44 7.88 -11.37
C GLU A 272 31.59 8.49 -10.58
N ALA A 273 32.71 7.78 -10.57
CA ALA A 273 33.93 8.18 -9.90
C ALA A 273 34.54 9.39 -10.61
N LYS A 274 35.07 10.31 -9.80
CA LYS A 274 35.75 11.52 -10.28
C LYS A 274 37.25 11.33 -10.13
N ALA A 275 38.03 11.74 -11.13
CA ALA A 275 39.49 11.59 -11.13
C ALA A 275 40.16 12.34 -9.96
N GLU A 276 39.48 13.35 -9.39
CA GLU A 276 39.93 14.10 -8.22
C GLU A 276 39.77 13.34 -6.90
N THR A 277 38.87 12.36 -6.83
CA THR A 277 38.50 11.67 -5.58
C THR A 277 38.70 10.16 -5.61
N ALA A 278 38.89 9.56 -6.78
CA ALA A 278 39.13 8.14 -6.97
C ALA A 278 40.57 7.86 -7.40
N SER A 279 41.11 6.71 -6.98
CA SER A 279 42.46 6.30 -7.39
C SER A 279 42.51 5.94 -8.89
N PRO A 280 43.68 5.98 -9.53
CA PRO A 280 43.83 5.55 -10.92
C PRO A 280 43.36 4.12 -11.18
N GLU A 281 43.53 3.22 -10.20
CA GLU A 281 43.06 1.84 -10.28
C GLU A 281 41.52 1.79 -10.34
N VAL A 282 40.85 2.55 -9.47
CA VAL A 282 39.38 2.66 -9.47
C VAL A 282 38.86 3.22 -10.79
N MET A 283 39.52 4.25 -11.33
CA MET A 283 39.16 4.85 -12.62
C MET A 283 39.39 3.91 -13.81
N ALA A 284 40.38 3.01 -13.72
CA ALA A 284 40.68 2.04 -14.77
C ALA A 284 39.76 0.81 -14.73
N ASP A 285 39.34 0.39 -13.53
CA ASP A 285 38.49 -0.79 -13.32
C ASP A 285 37.00 -0.47 -13.42
N CYS A 286 36.53 0.51 -12.63
CA CYS A 286 35.11 0.77 -12.43
C CYS A 286 34.77 2.27 -12.28
N PRO A 287 35.03 3.08 -13.32
CA PRO A 287 34.76 4.52 -13.27
C PRO A 287 33.26 4.81 -13.15
N ARG A 288 32.40 3.93 -13.67
CA ARG A 288 30.94 3.99 -13.53
C ARG A 288 30.45 2.67 -12.99
N ARG A 289 29.64 2.71 -11.94
CA ARG A 289 29.18 1.50 -11.27
C ARG A 289 27.72 1.58 -10.85
N ILE A 290 27.10 0.41 -10.85
CA ILE A 290 25.81 0.15 -10.25
C ILE A 290 26.05 -0.55 -8.91
N ILE A 291 25.43 -0.03 -7.86
CA ILE A 291 25.43 -0.61 -6.53
C ILE A 291 24.13 -1.40 -6.35
N LEU A 292 24.27 -2.71 -6.16
CA LEU A 292 23.20 -3.69 -6.07
C LEU A 292 23.13 -4.26 -4.64
N PRO A 293 22.10 -3.92 -3.85
CA PRO A 293 21.82 -4.64 -2.61
C PRO A 293 21.21 -6.02 -2.91
N VAL A 294 21.56 -7.04 -2.12
CA VAL A 294 21.06 -8.42 -2.25
C VAL A 294 20.52 -8.90 -0.91
N ASN A 295 19.33 -9.52 -0.89
CA ASN A 295 18.61 -9.88 0.36
C ASN A 295 19.37 -10.85 1.29
N ASP A 296 20.50 -11.43 0.89
CA ASP A 296 21.37 -12.22 1.77
C ASP A 296 22.41 -11.37 2.54
N GLY A 297 22.34 -10.04 2.43
CA GLY A 297 23.26 -9.11 3.10
C GLY A 297 24.53 -8.82 2.31
N ARG A 298 24.56 -9.10 1.00
CA ARG A 298 25.63 -8.60 0.12
C ARG A 298 25.26 -7.23 -0.45
N LEU A 299 26.28 -6.39 -0.60
CA LEU A 299 26.22 -5.17 -1.41
C LEU A 299 27.27 -5.29 -2.51
N ILE A 300 26.83 -5.29 -3.77
CA ILE A 300 27.69 -5.62 -4.91
C ILE A 300 27.89 -4.39 -5.78
N ALA A 301 29.13 -4.09 -6.14
CA ALA A 301 29.48 -3.05 -7.11
C ALA A 301 29.78 -3.68 -8.47
N ILE A 302 29.02 -3.29 -9.48
CA ILE A 302 29.09 -3.81 -10.86
C ILE A 302 29.42 -2.66 -11.81
N ASN A 303 30.37 -2.86 -12.72
CA ASN A 303 30.71 -1.92 -13.78
C ASN A 303 29.50 -1.69 -14.69
N ALA A 304 29.07 -0.43 -14.78
CA ALA A 304 27.86 -0.04 -15.49
C ALA A 304 27.92 -0.30 -17.00
N GLU A 305 29.12 -0.35 -17.58
CA GLU A 305 29.30 -0.50 -19.03
C GLU A 305 29.32 -1.97 -19.48
N ASN A 306 29.83 -2.87 -18.64
CA ASN A 306 30.12 -4.25 -19.06
C ASN A 306 29.60 -5.36 -18.15
N GLY A 307 28.99 -5.02 -17.01
CA GLY A 307 28.38 -5.99 -16.10
C GLY A 307 29.36 -6.82 -15.26
N LYS A 308 30.67 -6.53 -15.30
CA LYS A 308 31.67 -7.19 -14.45
C LYS A 308 31.69 -6.59 -13.05
N LEU A 309 32.12 -7.36 -12.06
CA LEU A 309 32.37 -6.86 -10.72
C LEU A 309 33.46 -5.78 -10.75
N CYS A 310 33.29 -4.72 -9.96
CA CYS A 310 34.34 -3.75 -9.71
C CYS A 310 35.40 -4.38 -8.78
N GLU A 311 36.48 -4.92 -9.32
CA GLU A 311 37.52 -5.62 -8.54
C GLU A 311 38.18 -4.73 -7.48
N THR A 312 38.21 -3.40 -7.68
CA THR A 312 38.80 -2.45 -6.71
C THR A 312 37.89 -2.13 -5.51
N PHE A 313 36.64 -2.61 -5.50
CA PHE A 313 35.67 -2.30 -4.43
C PHE A 313 35.58 -3.45 -3.43
N ALA A 314 35.71 -3.16 -2.14
CA ALA A 314 35.59 -4.11 -1.03
C ALA A 314 36.35 -5.42 -1.30
N ASN A 315 35.69 -6.58 -1.14
CA ASN A 315 36.27 -7.86 -1.51
C ASN A 315 35.91 -8.21 -2.96
N LYS A 316 36.66 -7.65 -3.91
CA LYS A 316 36.53 -7.91 -5.37
C LYS A 316 35.11 -7.69 -5.90
N GLY A 317 34.52 -6.55 -5.54
CA GLY A 317 33.19 -6.12 -5.93
C GLY A 317 32.09 -6.47 -4.92
N VAL A 318 32.38 -7.24 -3.87
CA VAL A 318 31.37 -7.69 -2.90
C VAL A 318 31.70 -7.18 -1.49
N LEU A 319 30.73 -6.48 -0.90
CA LEU A 319 30.76 -6.02 0.49
C LEU A 319 29.78 -6.86 1.33
N ASN A 320 30.23 -7.31 2.50
CA ASN A 320 29.43 -8.09 3.43
C ASN A 320 28.76 -7.19 4.49
N LEU A 321 27.44 -7.03 4.41
CA LEU A 321 26.64 -6.28 5.39
C LEU A 321 26.34 -7.10 6.65
N GLN A 322 26.67 -8.40 6.69
CA GLN A 322 26.47 -9.22 7.89
C GLN A 322 27.62 -9.09 8.91
N SER A 323 28.68 -8.33 8.59
CA SER A 323 29.81 -8.10 9.49
C SER A 323 29.37 -7.42 10.79
N ASN A 324 29.82 -7.97 11.92
CA ASN A 324 29.51 -7.55 13.30
C ASN A 324 28.01 -7.57 13.65
N MET A 325 27.17 -8.24 12.86
CA MET A 325 25.76 -8.42 13.18
C MET A 325 25.58 -9.49 14.28
N PRO A 326 24.63 -9.32 15.20
CA PRO A 326 24.46 -10.22 16.33
C PRO A 326 23.82 -11.58 15.96
N ASP A 327 23.05 -11.62 14.86
CA ASP A 327 22.58 -12.86 14.21
C ASP A 327 22.68 -12.68 12.69
N THR A 328 23.20 -13.69 12.00
CA THR A 328 23.46 -13.68 10.55
C THR A 328 22.71 -14.79 9.82
N LYS A 329 21.73 -15.42 10.48
CA LYS A 329 20.86 -16.41 9.83
C LYS A 329 20.21 -15.79 8.57
N PRO A 330 20.18 -16.53 7.45
CA PRO A 330 19.54 -16.05 6.23
C PRO A 330 18.08 -15.63 6.44
N GLY A 331 17.71 -14.49 5.85
CA GLY A 331 16.37 -13.91 5.95
C GLY A 331 16.16 -12.93 7.12
N LEU A 332 17.09 -12.85 8.09
CA LEU A 332 16.95 -11.92 9.22
C LEU A 332 17.29 -10.47 8.89
N TYR A 333 18.21 -10.24 7.95
CA TYR A 333 18.58 -8.91 7.45
C TYR A 333 18.49 -8.90 5.93
N GLU A 334 17.61 -8.08 5.39
CA GLU A 334 17.27 -8.05 3.97
C GLU A 334 17.37 -6.60 3.44
N PRO A 335 18.46 -6.21 2.75
CA PRO A 335 18.55 -4.89 2.14
C PRO A 335 17.63 -4.82 0.90
N THR A 336 16.40 -4.34 1.08
CA THR A 336 15.34 -4.33 0.05
C THR A 336 15.32 -3.08 -0.83
N SER A 337 15.97 -2.00 -0.39
CA SER A 337 15.96 -0.69 -1.05
C SER A 337 17.36 -0.23 -1.50
N PRO A 338 17.46 0.59 -2.56
CA PRO A 338 18.74 1.12 -3.03
C PRO A 338 19.40 2.05 -1.98
N PRO A 339 20.74 2.02 -1.84
CA PRO A 339 21.45 2.93 -0.95
C PRO A 339 21.46 4.38 -1.47
N ILE A 340 21.66 5.33 -0.55
CA ILE A 340 22.02 6.70 -0.91
C ILE A 340 23.50 6.73 -1.31
N ILE A 341 23.81 7.45 -2.39
CA ILE A 341 25.17 7.58 -2.93
C ILE A 341 25.56 9.05 -2.92
N THR A 342 26.57 9.42 -2.15
CA THR A 342 27.18 10.75 -2.23
C THR A 342 28.45 10.70 -3.06
N ASP A 343 29.15 11.83 -3.18
CA ASP A 343 30.49 11.89 -3.79
C ASP A 343 31.56 11.11 -2.97
N LYS A 344 31.24 10.69 -1.75
CA LYS A 344 32.18 10.06 -0.80
C LYS A 344 31.66 8.79 -0.15
N THR A 345 30.35 8.69 0.05
CA THR A 345 29.77 7.70 0.97
C THR A 345 28.59 6.99 0.33
N ILE A 346 28.56 5.66 0.49
CA ILE A 346 27.38 4.82 0.30
C ILE A 346 26.71 4.70 1.67
N VAL A 347 25.47 5.18 1.81
CA VAL A 347 24.68 5.01 3.03
C VAL A 347 23.68 3.88 2.82
N MET A 348 23.83 2.81 3.61
CA MET A 348 23.02 1.60 3.52
C MET A 348 22.29 1.33 4.82
N ALA A 349 21.00 1.03 4.70
CA ALA A 349 20.14 0.46 5.73
C ALA A 349 19.43 -0.78 5.18
N GLY A 350 18.70 -1.53 5.98
CA GLY A 350 18.00 -2.72 5.50
C GLY A 350 16.77 -3.06 6.33
N SER A 351 15.98 -4.01 5.83
CA SER A 351 14.91 -4.63 6.59
C SER A 351 15.47 -5.64 7.59
N VAL A 352 14.74 -5.83 8.69
CA VAL A 352 14.98 -6.82 9.73
C VAL A 352 13.69 -7.60 9.89
N THR A 353 13.74 -8.91 10.11
CA THR A 353 12.51 -9.73 10.24
C THR A 353 11.61 -9.24 11.37
N ASP A 354 10.33 -9.03 11.04
CA ASP A 354 9.34 -8.54 11.98
C ASP A 354 8.73 -9.68 12.80
N ASN A 355 8.37 -9.37 14.04
CA ASN A 355 7.56 -10.20 14.91
C ASN A 355 8.03 -11.66 15.13
N PHE A 356 9.29 -11.98 14.81
CA PHE A 356 9.82 -13.33 14.98
C PHE A 356 10.31 -13.58 16.41
N SER A 357 11.16 -12.71 16.97
CA SER A 357 11.65 -12.81 18.35
C SER A 357 12.23 -11.51 18.92
N THR A 358 12.64 -11.54 20.19
CA THR A 358 13.44 -10.49 20.84
C THR A 358 14.96 -10.65 20.63
N ARG A 359 15.36 -11.49 19.66
CA ARG A 359 16.75 -11.77 19.29
C ARG A 359 16.97 -11.70 17.78
N GLU A 360 16.35 -10.72 17.14
CA GLU A 360 16.58 -10.37 15.74
C GLU A 360 17.85 -9.55 15.57
N THR A 361 18.38 -9.59 14.35
CA THR A 361 19.59 -8.85 14.03
C THR A 361 19.40 -7.33 14.11
N SER A 362 20.50 -6.58 13.99
CA SER A 362 20.51 -5.13 14.13
C SER A 362 19.95 -4.41 12.89
N GLY A 363 19.16 -3.36 13.09
CA GLY A 363 18.75 -2.40 12.06
C GLY A 363 19.82 -1.35 11.71
N VAL A 364 21.09 -1.60 12.06
CA VAL A 364 22.19 -0.63 11.92
C VAL A 364 22.30 0.00 10.52
N ILE A 365 22.45 1.32 10.51
CA ILE A 365 22.70 2.13 9.31
C ILE A 365 24.21 2.34 9.19
N ARG A 366 24.78 2.18 7.99
CA ARG A 366 26.22 2.25 7.79
C ARG A 366 26.60 3.13 6.60
N GLY A 367 27.70 3.85 6.76
CA GLY A 367 28.35 4.60 5.71
C GLY A 367 29.65 3.94 5.28
N PHE A 368 29.78 3.68 3.98
CA PHE A 368 30.98 3.10 3.39
C PHE A 368 31.62 4.07 2.40
N ASP A 369 32.93 4.04 2.24
CA ASP A 369 33.61 4.79 1.18
C ASP A 369 33.08 4.34 -0.19
N VAL A 370 32.70 5.31 -1.02
CA VAL A 370 32.04 5.04 -2.31
C VAL A 370 32.96 4.37 -3.32
N ASN A 371 34.26 4.59 -3.20
CA ASN A 371 35.26 4.06 -4.10
C ASN A 371 35.79 2.70 -3.64
N THR A 372 36.08 2.55 -2.36
CA THR A 372 36.77 1.37 -1.79
C THR A 372 35.85 0.42 -1.05
N GLY A 373 34.67 0.85 -0.60
CA GLY A 373 33.77 0.04 0.23
C GLY A 373 34.20 -0.10 1.69
N GLU A 374 35.20 0.65 2.14
CA GLU A 374 35.64 0.68 3.54
C GLU A 374 34.55 1.25 4.45
N LEU A 375 34.31 0.64 5.62
CA LEU A 375 33.38 1.17 6.60
C LEU A 375 33.92 2.49 7.20
N LEU A 376 33.20 3.58 7.00
CA LEU A 376 33.56 4.91 7.50
C LEU A 376 32.88 5.21 8.84
N TRP A 377 31.62 4.83 8.99
CA TRP A 377 30.82 5.07 10.17
C TRP A 377 29.64 4.09 10.28
N ALA A 378 29.14 3.90 11.50
CA ALA A 378 27.90 3.19 11.79
C ALA A 378 26.95 4.09 12.61
N PHE A 379 25.65 3.80 12.56
CA PHE A 379 24.62 4.34 13.42
C PHE A 379 23.65 3.20 13.80
N ASP A 380 23.82 2.63 14.99
CA ASP A 380 22.95 1.59 15.55
C ASP A 380 21.86 2.23 16.44
N PRO A 381 20.60 2.34 15.96
CA PRO A 381 19.58 3.12 16.65
C PRO A 381 19.14 2.50 17.98
N GLY A 382 19.46 1.23 18.26
CA GLY A 382 19.18 0.57 19.54
C GLY A 382 20.32 0.64 20.54
N ALA A 383 21.48 1.18 20.16
CA ALA A 383 22.65 1.24 21.01
C ALA A 383 22.66 2.49 21.91
N LYS A 384 23.33 2.38 23.05
CA LYS A 384 23.57 3.51 23.96
C LYS A 384 24.44 4.61 23.31
N ASP A 385 25.47 4.19 22.58
CA ASP A 385 26.26 5.04 21.68
C ASP A 385 26.01 4.56 20.24
N PRO A 386 25.10 5.21 19.48
CA PRO A 386 24.75 4.79 18.14
C PRO A 386 25.94 4.77 17.18
N ASN A 387 26.94 5.63 17.37
CA ASN A 387 28.06 5.75 16.44
C ASN A 387 29.25 4.84 16.76
N ALA A 388 29.13 3.98 17.77
CA ALA A 388 30.16 3.00 18.10
C ALA A 388 30.26 1.93 16.99
N ILE A 389 31.44 1.81 16.38
CA ILE A 389 31.77 0.67 15.51
C ILE A 389 32.27 -0.47 16.40
N PRO A 390 31.60 -1.64 16.42
CA PRO A 390 32.02 -2.78 17.22
C PRO A 390 33.42 -3.27 16.83
N SER A 391 34.19 -3.77 17.81
CA SER A 391 35.38 -4.59 17.51
C SER A 391 34.98 -5.98 17.01
N ASP A 392 35.94 -6.77 16.53
CA ASP A 392 35.67 -8.14 16.06
C ASP A 392 35.10 -9.05 17.15
N GLU A 393 35.30 -8.73 18.43
CA GLU A 393 34.77 -9.47 19.58
C GLU A 393 33.38 -8.98 20.04
N HIS A 394 32.86 -7.90 19.47
CA HIS A 394 31.57 -7.31 19.81
C HIS A 394 30.65 -7.23 18.58
N THR A 395 29.36 -7.19 18.82
CA THR A 395 28.33 -7.08 17.78
C THR A 395 27.48 -5.85 17.99
N PHE A 396 26.79 -5.42 16.94
CA PHE A 396 25.70 -4.46 17.06
C PHE A 396 24.56 -4.99 17.93
N THR A 397 23.66 -4.11 18.33
CA THR A 397 22.57 -4.41 19.26
C THR A 397 21.49 -5.25 18.58
N PHE A 398 21.03 -6.30 19.26
CA PHE A 398 19.84 -7.05 18.85
C PHE A 398 18.61 -6.14 18.80
N ASN A 399 17.73 -6.37 17.82
CA ASN A 399 16.42 -5.72 17.71
C ASN A 399 16.51 -4.18 17.71
N SER A 400 17.50 -3.60 17.06
CA SER A 400 17.46 -2.15 16.84
C SER A 400 16.48 -1.80 15.72
N PRO A 401 15.77 -0.65 15.80
CA PRO A 401 14.86 -0.20 14.75
C PRO A 401 15.54 -0.20 13.38
N ASN A 402 14.85 -0.67 12.35
CA ASN A 402 15.39 -0.77 11.00
C ASN A 402 14.99 0.44 10.13
N SER A 403 15.54 0.52 8.91
CA SER A 403 15.07 1.43 7.87
C SER A 403 15.10 0.69 6.54
N TRP A 404 13.92 0.24 6.12
CA TRP A 404 13.74 -0.65 4.98
C TRP A 404 13.29 0.07 3.70
N ALA A 405 12.64 1.23 3.82
CA ALA A 405 12.17 2.03 2.70
C ALA A 405 13.32 2.85 2.07
N PRO A 406 13.20 3.29 0.79
CA PRO A 406 14.22 4.15 0.19
C PRO A 406 14.41 5.45 1.00
N ALA A 407 15.65 5.92 1.15
CA ALA A 407 15.96 7.17 1.87
C ALA A 407 16.03 8.38 0.93
N ALA A 408 16.11 9.58 1.49
CA ALA A 408 16.33 10.83 0.75
C ALA A 408 17.64 11.52 1.17
N TYR A 409 18.22 12.35 0.30
CA TYR A 409 19.48 13.05 0.57
C TYR A 409 19.43 14.50 0.05
N ASP A 410 19.92 15.43 0.88
CA ASP A 410 20.19 16.81 0.50
C ASP A 410 21.71 17.02 0.44
N ALA A 411 22.25 17.13 -0.78
CA ALA A 411 23.68 17.32 -1.00
C ALA A 411 24.20 18.68 -0.50
N LYS A 412 23.37 19.72 -0.42
CA LYS A 412 23.78 21.05 0.07
C LYS A 412 23.97 21.05 1.57
N LEU A 413 23.19 20.25 2.30
CA LEU A 413 23.27 20.11 3.76
C LEU A 413 24.15 18.94 4.19
N ASP A 414 24.50 18.04 3.26
CA ASP A 414 25.10 16.74 3.53
C ASP A 414 24.29 15.93 4.56
N LEU A 415 22.97 15.95 4.42
CA LEU A 415 22.03 15.25 5.31
C LEU A 415 21.29 14.16 4.54
N VAL A 416 21.32 12.94 5.08
CA VAL A 416 20.49 11.81 4.68
C VAL A 416 19.31 11.67 5.64
N TYR A 417 18.13 11.45 5.08
CA TYR A 417 16.87 11.32 5.80
C TYR A 417 16.37 9.88 5.66
N LEU A 418 16.39 9.16 6.76
CA LEU A 418 16.01 7.76 6.85
C LEU A 418 14.60 7.64 7.48
N PRO A 419 13.64 7.06 6.76
CA PRO A 419 12.37 6.67 7.35
C PRO A 419 12.59 5.40 8.20
N MET A 420 12.32 5.50 9.50
CA MET A 420 12.58 4.42 10.47
C MET A 420 11.32 3.61 10.75
N GLY A 421 11.51 2.29 10.91
CA GLY A 421 10.51 1.38 11.44
C GLY A 421 10.56 1.27 12.97
N VAL A 422 9.84 0.29 13.51
CA VAL A 422 9.78 -0.01 14.95
C VAL A 422 10.84 -1.05 15.38
N THR A 423 11.04 -1.19 16.69
CA THR A 423 11.76 -2.33 17.27
C THR A 423 10.87 -3.58 17.25
N THR A 424 11.35 -4.64 16.59
CA THR A 424 10.72 -5.97 16.63
C THR A 424 10.83 -6.62 18.02
N PRO A 425 9.84 -7.39 18.51
CA PRO A 425 8.51 -7.59 17.93
C PRO A 425 7.66 -6.31 17.94
N ASP A 426 6.88 -6.08 16.89
CA ASP A 426 6.23 -4.80 16.61
C ASP A 426 4.96 -4.60 17.43
N ILE A 427 4.24 -5.69 17.71
CA ILE A 427 2.86 -5.66 18.21
C ILE A 427 2.78 -5.74 19.74
N TRP A 428 3.89 -6.04 20.40
CA TRP A 428 4.02 -6.00 21.86
C TRP A 428 5.41 -5.48 22.23
N GLY A 429 5.46 -4.40 23.01
CA GLY A 429 6.67 -3.62 23.26
C GLY A 429 7.08 -3.49 24.73
N GLY A 430 6.42 -4.19 25.66
CA GLY A 430 6.55 -3.95 27.10
C GLY A 430 7.95 -4.16 27.70
N ASN A 431 8.86 -4.81 26.97
CA ASN A 431 10.26 -5.01 27.35
C ASN A 431 11.26 -4.11 26.59
N ARG A 432 10.80 -3.26 25.68
CA ARG A 432 11.67 -2.36 24.91
C ARG A 432 12.34 -1.34 25.82
N THR A 433 13.63 -1.10 25.61
CA THR A 433 14.39 -0.12 26.39
C THR A 433 14.22 1.30 25.83
N PRO A 434 14.54 2.35 26.61
CA PRO A 434 14.55 3.72 26.10
C PRO A 434 15.47 3.93 24.89
N GLU A 435 16.55 3.16 24.76
CA GLU A 435 17.44 3.18 23.60
C GLU A 435 16.74 2.64 22.36
N GLN A 436 16.06 1.49 22.47
CA GLN A 436 15.29 0.89 21.37
C GLN A 436 14.11 1.77 20.90
N GLU A 437 13.54 2.57 21.81
CA GLU A 437 12.41 3.46 21.51
C GLU A 437 12.84 4.84 20.98
N ARG A 438 14.11 5.23 21.14
CA ARG A 438 14.58 6.60 20.89
C ARG A 438 14.37 7.06 19.44
N TYR A 439 14.54 6.15 18.47
CA TYR A 439 14.44 6.45 17.05
C TYR A 439 13.40 5.59 16.31
N ALA A 440 12.61 4.79 17.04
CA ALA A 440 11.54 3.98 16.46
C ALA A 440 10.45 4.86 15.84
N SER A 441 9.88 4.43 14.70
CA SER A 441 8.79 5.09 13.96
C SER A 441 9.03 6.60 13.76
N SER A 442 10.22 6.96 13.28
CA SER A 442 10.72 8.33 13.19
C SER A 442 11.32 8.69 11.82
N ILE A 443 11.37 9.99 11.50
CA ILE A 443 12.29 10.48 10.47
C ILE A 443 13.61 10.79 11.15
N LEU A 444 14.66 10.09 10.75
CA LEU A 444 16.01 10.24 11.26
C LEU A 444 16.88 10.99 10.25
N ALA A 445 17.48 12.11 10.65
CA ALA A 445 18.43 12.85 9.83
C ALA A 445 19.85 12.66 10.33
N LEU A 446 20.72 12.11 9.49
CA LEU A 446 22.15 11.92 9.77
C LEU A 446 22.98 12.74 8.79
N ASN A 447 24.16 13.18 9.21
CA ASN A 447 25.15 13.65 8.27
C ASN A 447 25.65 12.46 7.43
N ALA A 448 25.52 12.52 6.10
CA ALA A 448 25.80 11.37 5.24
C ALA A 448 27.29 10.99 5.23
N THR A 449 28.20 11.97 5.37
CA THR A 449 29.64 11.70 5.39
C THR A 449 30.13 11.10 6.71
N THR A 450 29.51 11.44 7.84
CA THR A 450 30.05 11.12 9.19
C THR A 450 29.15 10.25 10.05
N GLY A 451 27.90 10.03 9.66
CA GLY A 451 26.92 9.26 10.43
C GLY A 451 26.40 9.95 11.69
N LYS A 452 26.81 11.18 11.97
CA LYS A 452 26.39 11.92 13.16
C LYS A 452 24.93 12.34 13.06
N LEU A 453 24.20 12.20 14.16
CA LEU A 453 22.83 12.69 14.29
C LEU A 453 22.77 14.21 14.06
N ALA A 454 21.92 14.64 13.13
CA ALA A 454 21.53 16.04 12.98
C ALA A 454 20.26 16.31 13.79
N TRP A 455 19.21 15.53 13.54
CA TRP A 455 17.93 15.60 14.26
C TRP A 455 17.11 14.32 14.04
N SER A 456 16.09 14.11 14.85
CA SER A 456 15.09 13.04 14.64
C SER A 456 13.71 13.51 15.09
N TYR A 457 12.67 13.12 14.36
CA TYR A 457 11.27 13.42 14.70
C TYR A 457 10.44 12.13 14.74
N GLN A 458 9.96 11.75 15.92
CA GLN A 458 9.16 10.55 16.13
C GLN A 458 7.69 10.80 15.77
N THR A 459 7.14 9.90 14.95
CA THR A 459 5.78 10.03 14.40
C THR A 459 4.75 9.14 15.09
N VAL A 460 5.21 8.11 15.79
CA VAL A 460 4.42 7.27 16.69
C VAL A 460 5.27 6.98 17.93
N HIS A 461 4.74 7.29 19.10
CA HIS A 461 5.35 6.96 20.38
C HIS A 461 4.97 5.54 20.79
N HIS A 462 5.95 4.73 21.19
CA HIS A 462 5.73 3.35 21.66
C HIS A 462 4.79 2.57 20.73
N ASP A 463 5.25 2.35 19.51
CA ASP A 463 4.45 1.80 18.43
C ASP A 463 4.12 0.31 18.66
N LEU A 464 2.84 -0.03 18.71
CA LEU A 464 2.31 -1.39 18.89
C LEU A 464 1.51 -1.88 17.67
N TRP A 465 1.62 -1.18 16.54
CA TRP A 465 0.70 -1.32 15.40
C TRP A 465 1.42 -1.52 14.08
N ASP A 466 2.75 -1.59 14.07
CA ASP A 466 3.55 -1.59 12.85
C ASP A 466 3.22 -0.34 12.01
N MET A 467 3.42 0.84 12.62
CA MET A 467 3.14 2.16 12.04
C MET A 467 4.43 2.89 11.66
N ASP A 468 5.32 2.13 11.03
CA ASP A 468 6.53 2.61 10.37
C ASP A 468 6.31 3.85 9.50
N LEU A 469 7.40 4.58 9.26
CA LEU A 469 7.49 5.46 8.11
C LEU A 469 7.87 4.61 6.89
N PRO A 470 6.96 4.40 5.93
CA PRO A 470 7.12 3.30 4.99
C PRO A 470 7.73 3.75 3.66
N ALA A 471 8.04 5.03 3.47
CA ALA A 471 8.30 5.58 2.14
C ALA A 471 9.48 6.55 2.10
N GLN A 472 10.04 6.72 0.89
CA GLN A 472 11.01 7.78 0.64
C GLN A 472 10.44 9.14 0.98
N PRO A 473 11.02 9.86 1.95
CA PRO A 473 10.65 11.24 2.21
C PRO A 473 10.92 12.09 0.95
N THR A 474 10.16 13.17 0.77
CA THR A 474 10.29 14.03 -0.41
C THR A 474 10.75 15.42 -0.02
N LEU A 475 11.87 15.88 -0.58
CA LEU A 475 12.42 17.20 -0.32
C LEU A 475 11.87 18.22 -1.33
N ALA A 476 11.48 19.38 -0.84
CA ALA A 476 10.96 20.47 -1.65
C ALA A 476 11.25 21.84 -1.02
N ASP A 477 11.24 22.89 -1.84
CA ASP A 477 11.33 24.27 -1.37
C ASP A 477 9.99 24.97 -1.62
N ILE A 478 9.18 25.10 -0.57
CA ILE A 478 7.82 25.61 -0.65
C ILE A 478 7.71 27.04 -0.12
N THR A 479 6.67 27.74 -0.53
CA THR A 479 6.37 29.10 -0.08
C THR A 479 5.44 29.08 1.12
N VAL A 480 5.95 29.47 2.29
CA VAL A 480 5.17 29.61 3.54
C VAL A 480 5.19 31.08 3.95
N ASN A 481 4.02 31.71 4.05
CA ASN A 481 3.89 33.14 4.40
C ASN A 481 4.76 34.08 3.53
N GLY A 482 4.92 33.75 2.24
CA GLY A 482 5.73 34.51 1.29
C GLY A 482 7.25 34.27 1.38
N GLN A 483 7.71 33.37 2.26
CA GLN A 483 9.11 32.97 2.37
C GLN A 483 9.31 31.55 1.84
N LYS A 484 10.44 31.31 1.18
CA LYS A 484 10.84 29.96 0.77
C LYS A 484 11.40 29.20 1.96
N VAL A 485 10.81 28.05 2.27
CA VAL A 485 11.18 27.17 3.37
C VAL A 485 11.60 25.82 2.79
N PRO A 486 12.80 25.32 3.15
CA PRO A 486 13.25 24.00 2.74
C PRO A 486 12.57 22.92 3.58
N VAL A 487 11.66 22.16 2.96
CA VAL A 487 10.85 21.16 3.66
C VAL A 487 11.18 19.73 3.27
N ILE A 488 10.80 18.81 4.15
CA ILE A 488 10.71 17.37 3.94
C ILE A 488 9.27 16.93 4.20
N TYR A 489 8.68 16.20 3.25
CA TYR A 489 7.39 15.55 3.39
C TYR A 489 7.60 14.08 3.74
N ALA A 490 7.06 13.68 4.89
CA ALA A 490 7.15 12.33 5.44
C ALA A 490 5.75 11.70 5.56
N PRO A 491 5.25 11.02 4.52
CA PRO A 491 3.99 10.28 4.59
C PRO A 491 4.15 9.04 5.49
N ALA A 492 3.19 8.81 6.39
CA ALA A 492 3.24 7.73 7.39
C ALA A 492 2.11 6.71 7.19
N LYS A 493 2.30 5.46 7.67
CA LYS A 493 1.25 4.42 7.64
C LYS A 493 -0.06 4.88 8.32
N THR A 494 0.03 5.76 9.31
CA THR A 494 -1.13 6.37 9.98
C THR A 494 -2.00 7.26 9.08
N GLY A 495 -1.54 7.64 7.88
CA GLY A 495 -2.20 8.60 6.98
C GLY A 495 -1.88 10.06 7.29
N ASN A 496 -1.03 10.34 8.27
CA ASN A 496 -0.39 11.64 8.44
C ASN A 496 0.64 11.88 7.34
N ILE A 497 0.82 13.13 6.93
CA ILE A 497 2.01 13.59 6.25
C ILE A 497 2.66 14.62 7.15
N PHE A 498 3.80 14.28 7.75
CA PHE A 498 4.57 15.21 8.55
C PHE A 498 5.39 16.10 7.63
N VAL A 499 5.32 17.42 7.86
CA VAL A 499 6.06 18.41 7.07
C VAL A 499 6.99 19.14 8.01
N LEU A 500 8.29 18.91 7.84
CA LEU A 500 9.34 19.43 8.71
C LEU A 500 10.26 20.33 7.90
N ASP A 501 10.91 21.29 8.54
CA ASP A 501 12.07 21.97 7.97
C ASP A 501 13.23 20.98 7.97
N ARG A 502 13.73 20.66 6.77
CA ARG A 502 14.69 19.56 6.60
C ARG A 502 16.05 19.85 7.23
N ARG A 503 16.33 21.09 7.63
CA ARG A 503 17.60 21.48 8.26
C ARG A 503 17.67 21.10 9.73
N ASN A 504 16.54 21.16 10.44
CA ASN A 504 16.50 21.05 11.90
C ASN A 504 15.38 20.15 12.45
N GLY A 505 14.46 19.66 11.60
CA GLY A 505 13.36 18.78 12.01
C GLY A 505 12.20 19.51 12.69
N GLU A 506 12.15 20.85 12.66
CA GLU A 506 11.03 21.61 13.22
C GLU A 506 9.78 21.48 12.34
N LEU A 507 8.60 21.39 12.96
CA LEU A 507 7.32 21.29 12.26
C LEU A 507 7.02 22.57 11.47
N VAL A 508 6.82 22.42 10.17
CA VAL A 508 6.31 23.48 9.27
C VAL A 508 4.79 23.40 9.19
N VAL A 509 4.24 22.18 9.14
CA VAL A 509 2.82 21.92 9.36
C VAL A 509 2.63 21.41 10.78
N PRO A 510 1.75 22.00 11.61
CA PRO A 510 1.53 21.55 12.97
C PRO A 510 1.10 20.08 13.05
N ALA A 511 1.59 19.39 14.08
CA ALA A 511 1.19 18.03 14.42
C ALA A 511 0.90 17.94 15.93
N PRO A 512 -0.24 18.50 16.40
CA PRO A 512 -0.57 18.50 17.82
C PRO A 512 -0.70 17.08 18.40
N GLU A 513 -0.23 16.92 19.64
CA GLU A 513 -0.46 15.74 20.47
C GLU A 513 -1.95 15.58 20.79
N LYS A 514 -2.53 14.42 20.48
CA LYS A 514 -3.92 14.11 20.79
C LYS A 514 -4.04 12.84 21.62
N PRO A 515 -4.99 12.79 22.58
CA PRO A 515 -5.28 11.58 23.33
C PRO A 515 -5.66 10.41 22.41
N VAL A 516 -5.18 9.22 22.75
CA VAL A 516 -5.44 7.98 22.03
C VAL A 516 -6.00 6.91 22.96
N PRO A 517 -6.66 5.86 22.43
CA PRO A 517 -7.16 4.75 23.25
C PRO A 517 -6.10 4.15 24.18
N GLN A 518 -6.51 3.78 25.39
CA GLN A 518 -5.61 3.31 26.46
C GLN A 518 -5.84 1.84 26.79
N GLY A 519 -5.12 1.27 27.76
CA GLY A 519 -5.35 -0.10 28.22
C GLY A 519 -4.67 -1.14 27.34
N ALA A 520 -3.34 -1.13 27.38
CA ALA A 520 -2.49 -2.11 26.71
C ALA A 520 -2.65 -3.52 27.29
N ALA A 521 -2.16 -4.53 26.56
CA ALA A 521 -2.10 -5.90 27.05
C ALA A 521 -1.22 -6.01 28.31
N LYS A 522 -1.44 -7.06 29.11
CA LYS A 522 -0.71 -7.23 30.37
C LYS A 522 0.80 -7.25 30.13
N GLY A 523 1.52 -6.42 30.90
CA GLY A 523 2.97 -6.29 30.84
C GLY A 523 3.46 -5.22 29.86
N ASP A 524 2.55 -4.57 29.14
CA ASP A 524 2.84 -3.49 28.20
C ASP A 524 2.20 -2.16 28.63
N TYR A 525 2.46 -1.09 27.90
CA TYR A 525 1.85 0.22 28.09
C TYR A 525 1.49 0.88 26.75
N VAL A 526 0.82 2.03 26.79
CA VAL A 526 0.66 2.91 25.64
C VAL A 526 0.92 4.33 26.12
N THR A 527 1.39 5.20 25.24
CA THR A 527 1.52 6.62 25.59
C THR A 527 0.15 7.29 25.70
N PRO A 528 0.02 8.37 26.50
CA PRO A 528 -1.25 9.08 26.64
C PRO A 528 -1.69 9.78 25.34
N THR A 529 -0.74 10.20 24.51
CA THR A 529 -0.97 10.94 23.27
C THR A 529 -0.09 10.44 22.13
N GLN A 530 -0.49 10.82 20.92
CA GLN A 530 0.27 10.65 19.68
C GLN A 530 0.22 11.95 18.86
N PRO A 531 1.19 12.22 17.98
CA PRO A 531 1.19 13.40 17.13
C PRO A 531 0.22 13.23 15.94
N PHE A 532 -0.60 14.26 15.69
CA PHE A 532 -1.62 14.28 14.64
C PHE A 532 -1.34 15.43 13.67
N SER A 533 -0.61 15.17 12.57
CA SER A 533 -0.39 16.17 11.50
C SER A 533 -1.71 16.74 10.99
N GLU A 534 -1.75 18.06 10.80
CA GLU A 534 -2.86 18.76 10.18
C GLU A 534 -2.97 18.46 8.67
N LEU A 535 -1.85 18.15 8.01
CA LEU A 535 -1.85 17.58 6.66
C LEU A 535 -2.00 16.07 6.75
N SER A 536 -3.19 15.56 6.42
CA SER A 536 -3.49 14.13 6.59
C SER A 536 -4.61 13.65 5.68
N PHE A 537 -4.52 12.38 5.27
CA PHE A 537 -5.59 11.64 4.61
C PHE A 537 -6.46 10.82 5.56
N ARG A 538 -6.20 10.91 6.88
CA ARG A 538 -6.93 10.14 7.88
C ARG A 538 -8.43 10.35 7.76
N PRO A 539 -9.22 9.28 7.96
CA PRO A 539 -10.66 9.38 8.09
C PRO A 539 -11.05 10.39 9.17
N LYS A 540 -12.03 11.25 8.87
CA LYS A 540 -12.54 12.25 9.83
C LYS A 540 -13.36 11.63 10.96
N LYS A 541 -13.75 10.37 10.81
CA LYS A 541 -14.55 9.60 11.77
C LYS A 541 -13.95 8.21 11.88
N ASP A 542 -14.01 7.65 13.08
CA ASP A 542 -13.68 6.25 13.31
C ASP A 542 -14.68 5.33 12.61
N LEU A 543 -14.25 4.10 12.32
CA LEU A 543 -15.12 3.08 11.75
C LEU A 543 -16.27 2.73 12.69
N SER A 544 -17.38 2.34 12.08
CA SER A 544 -18.58 1.90 12.76
C SER A 544 -19.20 0.69 12.05
N GLY A 545 -20.24 0.10 12.64
CA GLY A 545 -21.02 -0.94 11.98
C GLY A 545 -21.62 -0.49 10.63
N ALA A 546 -21.76 0.82 10.38
CA ALA A 546 -22.23 1.35 9.10
C ALA A 546 -21.19 1.18 7.97
N ASP A 547 -19.89 1.18 8.31
CA ASP A 547 -18.80 1.03 7.34
C ASP A 547 -18.56 -0.43 6.94
N MET A 548 -19.27 -1.36 7.59
CA MET A 548 -19.16 -2.78 7.30
C MET A 548 -19.83 -3.14 5.98
N TRP A 549 -19.22 -4.05 5.26
CA TRP A 549 -19.50 -4.41 3.89
C TRP A 549 -19.44 -5.92 3.71
N GLY A 550 -19.76 -6.36 2.51
CA GLY A 550 -19.67 -7.72 2.03
C GLY A 550 -20.22 -7.77 0.61
N ALA A 551 -20.08 -8.90 -0.07
CA ALA A 551 -20.72 -9.03 -1.39
C ALA A 551 -22.25 -9.01 -1.32
N THR A 552 -22.81 -9.36 -0.15
CA THR A 552 -24.26 -9.41 0.06
C THR A 552 -24.70 -8.93 1.43
N MET A 553 -26.01 -8.71 1.62
CA MET A 553 -26.57 -8.37 2.94
C MET A 553 -26.27 -9.41 4.03
N PHE A 554 -26.06 -10.68 3.66
CA PHE A 554 -25.70 -11.73 4.62
C PHE A 554 -24.24 -11.65 5.03
N ASP A 555 -23.36 -11.42 4.07
CA ASP A 555 -21.93 -11.22 4.30
C ASP A 555 -21.69 -9.95 5.12
N GLN A 556 -22.41 -8.87 4.79
CA GLN A 556 -22.42 -7.64 5.57
C GLN A 556 -22.86 -7.86 7.01
N LEU A 557 -23.90 -8.67 7.25
CA LEU A 557 -24.33 -9.01 8.61
C LEU A 557 -23.22 -9.72 9.39
N VAL A 558 -22.52 -10.68 8.76
CA VAL A 558 -21.38 -11.38 9.39
C VAL A 558 -20.27 -10.40 9.72
N CYS A 559 -19.86 -9.54 8.79
CA CYS A 559 -18.83 -8.54 9.01
C CYS A 559 -19.18 -7.57 10.15
N ARG A 560 -20.46 -7.16 10.25
CA ARG A 560 -20.94 -6.36 11.39
C ARG A 560 -20.80 -7.10 12.70
N VAL A 561 -21.16 -8.38 12.75
CA VAL A 561 -20.99 -9.19 13.96
C VAL A 561 -19.52 -9.28 14.34
N MET A 562 -18.64 -9.61 13.39
CA MET A 562 -17.20 -9.70 13.61
C MET A 562 -16.64 -8.37 14.16
N PHE A 563 -17.03 -7.23 13.56
CA PHE A 563 -16.63 -5.90 14.03
C PHE A 563 -16.99 -5.66 15.50
N HIS A 564 -18.23 -5.94 15.90
CA HIS A 564 -18.69 -5.74 17.27
C HIS A 564 -18.12 -6.75 18.29
N GLN A 565 -17.54 -7.86 17.83
CA GLN A 565 -16.85 -8.82 18.70
C GLN A 565 -15.40 -8.42 19.00
N MET A 566 -14.82 -7.53 18.21
CA MET A 566 -13.45 -7.07 18.37
C MET A 566 -13.41 -5.74 19.14
N ARG A 567 -12.22 -5.41 19.63
CA ARG A 567 -11.95 -4.11 20.22
C ARG A 567 -11.64 -3.08 19.13
N TYR A 568 -12.35 -1.97 19.13
CA TYR A 568 -12.06 -0.81 18.29
C TYR A 568 -12.60 0.47 18.94
N GLU A 569 -11.68 1.35 19.33
CA GLU A 569 -11.93 2.63 19.99
C GLU A 569 -11.38 3.80 19.15
N GLY A 570 -11.04 3.53 17.87
CA GLY A 570 -10.39 4.46 16.95
C GLY A 570 -8.96 4.06 16.60
N ILE A 571 -8.27 4.92 15.85
CA ILE A 571 -6.83 4.75 15.55
C ILE A 571 -6.04 4.63 16.86
N PHE A 572 -4.99 3.79 16.86
CA PHE A 572 -4.19 3.44 18.06
C PHE A 572 -4.96 2.69 19.17
N THR A 573 -6.05 1.99 18.84
CA THR A 573 -6.58 0.96 19.75
C THR A 573 -5.50 -0.11 19.97
N PRO A 574 -5.03 -0.38 21.20
CA PRO A 574 -3.91 -1.30 21.39
C PRO A 574 -4.30 -2.76 21.11
N PRO A 575 -3.35 -3.61 20.67
CA PRO A 575 -3.56 -5.05 20.49
C PRO A 575 -4.11 -5.75 21.74
N SER A 576 -4.94 -6.76 21.54
CA SER A 576 -5.61 -7.47 22.64
C SER A 576 -5.83 -8.95 22.35
N GLU A 577 -6.05 -9.75 23.41
CA GLU A 577 -6.40 -11.17 23.29
C GLU A 577 -7.81 -11.38 22.70
N GLN A 578 -8.71 -10.40 22.85
CA GLN A 578 -10.03 -10.39 22.21
C GLN A 578 -9.92 -10.27 20.68
N GLY A 579 -8.83 -9.67 20.19
CA GLY A 579 -8.68 -9.21 18.82
C GLY A 579 -9.03 -7.73 18.72
N THR A 580 -8.11 -6.98 18.13
CA THR A 580 -8.22 -5.54 17.92
C THR A 580 -8.30 -5.26 16.42
N LEU A 581 -9.24 -4.42 16.01
CA LEU A 581 -9.25 -3.88 14.66
C LEU A 581 -8.27 -2.72 14.59
N VAL A 582 -7.26 -2.82 13.72
CA VAL A 582 -6.28 -1.78 13.46
C VAL A 582 -6.67 -1.07 12.17
N PHE A 583 -6.87 0.25 12.25
CA PHE A 583 -7.25 1.06 11.10
C PHE A 583 -6.61 2.45 11.15
N PRO A 584 -5.83 2.86 10.13
CA PRO A 584 -5.41 2.06 8.96
C PRO A 584 -4.62 0.80 9.40
N GLY A 585 -4.74 -0.31 8.68
CA GLY A 585 -4.05 -1.57 9.05
C GLY A 585 -2.54 -1.55 8.76
N ASN A 586 -1.88 -2.70 8.82
CA ASN A 586 -0.42 -2.84 8.65
C ASN A 586 0.14 -2.31 7.33
N LEU A 587 -0.64 -2.37 6.24
CA LEU A 587 -0.27 -1.75 4.96
C LEU A 587 -0.34 -0.20 4.99
N GLY A 588 -0.80 0.37 6.09
CA GLY A 588 -0.97 1.80 6.28
C GLY A 588 -1.95 2.45 5.32
N MET A 589 -1.92 3.79 5.32
CA MET A 589 -2.48 4.60 4.24
C MET A 589 -1.44 4.98 3.20
N PHE A 590 -0.17 5.01 3.59
CA PHE A 590 0.97 5.17 2.70
C PHE A 590 1.88 3.97 2.88
N GLU A 591 2.61 3.66 1.82
CA GLU A 591 3.57 2.56 1.72
C GLU A 591 4.78 3.03 0.88
N TRP A 592 5.74 2.16 0.56
CA TRP A 592 7.04 2.41 -0.10
C TRP A 592 6.99 3.21 -1.39
N GLY A 593 5.83 3.24 -2.06
CA GLY A 593 5.57 4.08 -3.21
C GLY A 593 5.79 5.58 -2.94
N GLY A 594 5.43 6.07 -1.76
CA GLY A 594 5.55 7.47 -1.36
C GLY A 594 4.66 8.43 -2.18
N ILE A 595 5.08 9.69 -2.26
CA ILE A 595 4.37 10.76 -2.99
C ILE A 595 5.26 11.34 -4.09
N SER A 596 4.64 11.99 -5.07
CA SER A 596 5.34 12.79 -6.08
C SER A 596 5.11 14.27 -5.81
N VAL A 597 6.15 15.10 -5.94
CA VAL A 597 6.08 16.54 -5.73
C VAL A 597 6.52 17.28 -6.98
N ASP A 598 5.63 18.10 -7.52
CA ASP A 598 5.94 19.08 -8.57
C ASP A 598 6.36 20.40 -7.90
N PRO A 599 7.67 20.72 -7.87
CA PRO A 599 8.16 21.93 -7.23
C PRO A 599 7.76 23.20 -8.00
N ASN A 600 7.44 23.11 -9.29
CA ASN A 600 7.10 24.27 -10.11
C ASN A 600 5.66 24.75 -9.87
N ARG A 601 4.77 23.82 -9.51
CA ARG A 601 3.37 24.13 -9.16
C ARG A 601 3.15 24.20 -7.65
N GLU A 602 4.11 23.72 -6.87
CA GLU A 602 4.00 23.46 -5.42
C GLU A 602 2.79 22.56 -5.15
N VAL A 603 2.78 21.41 -5.82
CA VAL A 603 1.71 20.40 -5.77
C VAL A 603 2.31 19.04 -5.42
N ALA A 604 1.62 18.27 -4.58
CA ALA A 604 1.95 16.86 -4.38
C ALA A 604 0.84 15.94 -4.87
N ILE A 605 1.22 14.82 -5.47
CA ILE A 605 0.33 13.72 -5.83
C ILE A 605 0.53 12.59 -4.83
N ALA A 606 -0.56 12.13 -4.24
CA ALA A 606 -0.60 11.09 -3.23
C ALA A 606 -1.60 10.00 -3.62
N ASN A 607 -1.32 8.76 -3.25
CA ASN A 607 -2.18 7.61 -3.52
C ASN A 607 -2.58 6.85 -2.25
N PRO A 608 -3.31 7.50 -1.32
CA PRO A 608 -3.59 6.90 -0.03
C PRO A 608 -4.50 5.67 -0.18
N MET A 609 -4.19 4.63 0.57
CA MET A 609 -5.03 3.44 0.74
C MET A 609 -5.57 3.33 2.17
N ALA A 610 -6.52 2.43 2.43
CA ALA A 610 -7.05 2.21 3.77
C ALA A 610 -7.76 0.86 3.88
N LEU A 611 -7.02 -0.17 4.29
CA LEU A 611 -7.54 -1.49 4.62
C LEU A 611 -7.39 -1.76 6.13
N PRO A 612 -8.46 -2.17 6.84
CA PRO A 612 -8.33 -2.57 8.24
C PRO A 612 -7.69 -3.96 8.36
N PHE A 613 -6.91 -4.14 9.43
CA PHE A 613 -6.32 -5.42 9.82
C PHE A 613 -6.83 -5.83 11.19
N VAL A 614 -6.79 -7.12 11.47
CA VAL A 614 -7.08 -7.69 12.78
C VAL A 614 -5.76 -8.10 13.41
N SER A 615 -5.47 -7.54 14.58
CA SER A 615 -4.35 -7.92 15.43
C SER A 615 -4.88 -8.61 16.68
N LYS A 616 -4.55 -9.90 16.84
CA LYS A 616 -5.01 -10.71 17.98
C LYS A 616 -3.83 -11.33 18.71
N LEU A 617 -3.64 -10.96 19.97
CA LEU A 617 -2.60 -11.53 20.80
C LEU A 617 -2.94 -12.98 21.18
N ILE A 618 -1.92 -13.84 21.11
CA ILE A 618 -2.00 -15.26 21.45
C ILE A 618 -1.15 -15.49 22.71
N PRO A 619 -1.75 -15.76 23.89
CA PRO A 619 -0.99 -16.08 25.09
C PRO A 619 -0.06 -17.29 24.91
N ARG A 620 1.04 -17.36 25.68
CA ARG A 620 1.95 -18.51 25.65
C ARG A 620 1.26 -19.80 26.11
N GLY A 621 1.65 -20.91 25.48
CA GLY A 621 1.12 -22.25 25.78
C GLY A 621 1.77 -23.34 24.93
N PRO A 622 1.29 -24.59 24.98
CA PRO A 622 1.90 -25.72 24.27
C PRO A 622 2.06 -25.55 22.75
N GLY A 623 1.24 -24.70 22.11
CA GLY A 623 1.33 -24.37 20.68
C GLY A 623 1.97 -23.00 20.38
N ASN A 624 2.45 -22.28 21.39
CA ASN A 624 3.10 -20.99 21.27
C ASN A 624 4.16 -20.83 22.39
N PRO A 625 5.32 -21.50 22.28
CA PRO A 625 6.32 -21.48 23.34
C PRO A 625 6.97 -20.10 23.49
N MET A 626 7.54 -19.83 24.66
CA MET A 626 8.25 -18.57 24.94
C MET A 626 9.59 -18.51 24.19
N GLU A 627 10.35 -19.59 24.28
CA GLU A 627 11.67 -19.70 23.66
C GLU A 627 11.54 -20.20 22.22
N GLN A 628 12.39 -19.67 21.35
CA GLN A 628 12.49 -20.10 19.97
C GLN A 628 12.97 -21.57 19.90
N PRO A 629 12.20 -22.48 19.28
CA PRO A 629 12.69 -23.83 18.94
C PRO A 629 13.96 -23.78 18.06
N LYS A 630 14.85 -24.76 18.21
CA LYS A 630 16.13 -24.78 17.45
C LYS A 630 15.94 -24.84 15.93
N ASP A 631 14.84 -25.40 15.48
CA ASP A 631 14.43 -25.58 14.09
C ASP A 631 13.33 -24.60 13.65
N ALA A 632 13.04 -23.57 14.47
CA ALA A 632 12.07 -22.55 14.12
C ALA A 632 12.51 -21.79 12.87
N LYS A 633 11.60 -21.70 11.91
CA LYS A 633 11.77 -20.94 10.67
C LYS A 633 10.91 -19.68 10.73
N GLY A 634 11.36 -18.64 10.03
CA GLY A 634 10.51 -17.48 9.71
C GLY A 634 9.22 -17.91 9.01
N THR A 635 8.20 -17.07 9.12
CA THR A 635 6.83 -17.34 8.66
C THR A 635 6.66 -17.22 7.15
N GLY A 636 7.61 -16.59 6.46
CA GLY A 636 7.56 -16.39 5.00
C GLY A 636 6.54 -15.34 4.54
N THR A 637 5.95 -14.60 5.50
CA THR A 637 4.93 -13.57 5.29
C THR A 637 4.69 -12.76 6.57
N GLU A 638 4.26 -11.52 6.43
CA GLU A 638 3.75 -10.68 7.53
C GLU A 638 2.34 -11.08 8.02
N SER A 639 1.61 -11.88 7.27
CA SER A 639 0.25 -12.31 7.62
C SER A 639 0.20 -13.67 8.33
N GLY A 640 -0.86 -13.91 9.08
CA GLY A 640 -1.05 -15.13 9.86
C GLY A 640 -0.40 -15.04 11.25
N ILE A 641 0.07 -16.18 11.75
CA ILE A 641 0.62 -16.30 13.12
C ILE A 641 2.09 -15.87 13.10
N GLN A 642 2.40 -14.80 13.83
CA GLN A 642 3.75 -14.37 14.13
C GLN A 642 4.12 -14.76 15.58
N PRO A 643 5.23 -15.48 15.80
CA PRO A 643 5.51 -16.11 17.08
C PRO A 643 5.96 -15.13 18.18
N GLN A 644 6.66 -14.06 17.83
CA GLN A 644 7.23 -13.06 18.75
C GLN A 644 8.01 -13.69 19.93
N TYR A 645 8.86 -14.68 19.72
CA TYR A 645 9.55 -15.39 20.82
C TYR A 645 10.26 -14.42 21.79
N GLY A 646 10.22 -14.73 23.09
CA GLY A 646 10.83 -13.92 24.14
C GLY A 646 9.92 -12.88 24.80
N VAL A 647 8.68 -12.68 24.32
CA VAL A 647 7.65 -11.84 24.98
C VAL A 647 6.42 -12.64 25.43
N PRO A 648 5.48 -12.12 26.25
CA PRO A 648 4.34 -12.91 26.76
C PRO A 648 3.27 -13.35 25.74
N TYR A 649 3.33 -12.88 24.49
CA TYR A 649 2.33 -13.18 23.46
C TYR A 649 2.97 -13.46 22.11
N GLY A 650 2.38 -14.37 21.33
CA GLY A 650 2.45 -14.30 19.86
C GLY A 650 1.33 -13.40 19.34
N VAL A 651 1.24 -13.21 18.02
CA VAL A 651 0.13 -12.46 17.41
C VAL A 651 -0.38 -13.15 16.15
N THR A 652 -1.68 -13.07 15.89
CA THR A 652 -2.20 -13.28 14.54
C THR A 652 -2.52 -11.93 13.90
N LEU A 653 -1.95 -11.68 12.71
CA LEU A 653 -2.20 -10.51 11.87
C LEU A 653 -2.92 -10.94 10.60
N ASN A 654 -4.08 -10.37 10.27
CA ASN A 654 -4.74 -10.64 8.99
C ASN A 654 -5.49 -9.40 8.49
N PRO A 655 -5.65 -9.23 7.17
CA PRO A 655 -6.64 -8.29 6.65
C PRO A 655 -8.04 -8.61 7.21
N PHE A 656 -8.85 -7.59 7.48
CA PHE A 656 -10.19 -7.78 8.01
C PHE A 656 -11.16 -8.24 6.90
N LEU A 657 -11.21 -9.55 6.69
CA LEU A 657 -12.00 -10.21 5.64
C LEU A 657 -13.16 -11.01 6.22
N SER A 658 -14.20 -11.20 5.41
CA SER A 658 -15.29 -12.11 5.71
C SER A 658 -14.86 -13.57 5.55
N PRO A 659 -15.66 -14.55 5.98
CA PRO A 659 -15.39 -15.97 5.75
C PRO A 659 -15.22 -16.37 4.27
N PHE A 660 -15.64 -15.51 3.33
CA PHE A 660 -15.47 -15.71 1.89
C PHE A 660 -14.23 -14.99 1.32
N GLY A 661 -13.41 -14.37 2.16
CA GLY A 661 -12.18 -13.67 1.75
C GLY A 661 -12.42 -12.27 1.17
N LEU A 662 -13.59 -11.67 1.39
CA LEU A 662 -13.91 -10.31 0.93
C LEU A 662 -13.64 -9.28 2.04
N PRO A 663 -13.14 -8.07 1.74
CA PRO A 663 -12.93 -7.07 2.79
C PRO A 663 -14.22 -6.70 3.51
N CYS A 664 -14.21 -6.76 4.84
CA CYS A 664 -15.36 -6.41 5.66
C CYS A 664 -15.60 -4.90 5.75
N LYS A 665 -14.66 -4.04 5.35
CA LYS A 665 -14.87 -2.58 5.24
C LYS A 665 -15.32 -2.23 3.83
N GLN A 666 -16.29 -1.32 3.72
CA GLN A 666 -16.78 -0.83 2.44
C GLN A 666 -15.68 -0.11 1.63
N PRO A 667 -15.72 -0.24 0.29
CA PRO A 667 -14.90 0.58 -0.58
C PRO A 667 -15.17 2.08 -0.37
N ALA A 668 -14.21 2.97 -0.61
CA ALA A 668 -12.93 2.71 -1.26
C ALA A 668 -11.87 2.26 -0.27
N TRP A 669 -10.94 1.47 -0.79
CA TRP A 669 -9.69 1.10 -0.13
C TRP A 669 -8.50 1.84 -0.72
N GLY A 670 -8.66 2.53 -1.85
CA GLY A 670 -7.58 3.22 -2.54
C GLY A 670 -8.04 4.45 -3.32
N TYR A 671 -7.24 5.52 -3.25
CA TYR A 671 -7.46 6.76 -3.97
C TYR A 671 -6.21 7.23 -4.71
N ILE A 672 -6.42 8.13 -5.68
CA ILE A 672 -5.42 9.05 -6.18
C ILE A 672 -5.86 10.48 -5.84
N SER A 673 -4.93 11.35 -5.46
CA SER A 673 -5.26 12.67 -4.94
C SER A 673 -4.15 13.68 -5.22
N ALA A 674 -4.50 14.97 -5.28
CA ALA A 674 -3.53 16.06 -5.26
C ALA A 674 -3.72 16.99 -4.07
N LEU A 675 -2.59 17.47 -3.58
CA LEU A 675 -2.43 18.43 -2.50
C LEU A 675 -1.89 19.75 -3.07
N ASP A 676 -2.46 20.88 -2.65
CA ASP A 676 -1.80 22.18 -2.82
C ASP A 676 -0.85 22.39 -1.64
N LEU A 677 0.45 22.50 -1.93
CA LEU A 677 1.48 22.61 -0.89
C LEU A 677 1.60 24.01 -0.29
N LYS A 678 0.98 25.03 -0.90
CA LYS A 678 0.92 26.39 -0.33
C LYS A 678 -0.15 26.49 0.74
N THR A 679 -1.25 25.75 0.59
CA THR A 679 -2.37 25.74 1.54
C THR A 679 -2.39 24.50 2.45
N ASN A 680 -1.63 23.45 2.09
CA ASN A 680 -1.65 22.14 2.73
C ASN A 680 -3.04 21.48 2.71
N GLU A 681 -3.78 21.64 1.61
CA GLU A 681 -5.12 21.09 1.46
C GLU A 681 -5.21 20.05 0.33
N VAL A 682 -6.06 19.05 0.54
CA VAL A 682 -6.47 18.10 -0.51
C VAL A 682 -7.41 18.81 -1.47
N VAL A 683 -6.96 19.08 -2.69
CA VAL A 683 -7.75 19.82 -3.69
C VAL A 683 -8.68 18.91 -4.46
N TRP A 684 -8.22 17.73 -4.86
CA TRP A 684 -9.06 16.70 -5.47
C TRP A 684 -8.65 15.30 -5.02
N LYS A 685 -9.61 14.38 -5.04
CA LYS A 685 -9.43 12.98 -4.62
C LYS A 685 -10.39 12.07 -5.38
N LYS A 686 -9.87 11.03 -6.02
CA LYS A 686 -10.59 10.11 -6.91
C LYS A 686 -10.38 8.65 -6.53
N ARG A 687 -11.40 7.82 -6.67
CA ARG A 687 -11.22 6.36 -6.56
C ARG A 687 -10.40 5.84 -7.72
N ILE A 688 -9.58 4.83 -7.47
CA ILE A 688 -8.75 4.20 -8.50
C ILE A 688 -8.87 2.68 -8.45
N GLY A 689 -8.87 2.06 -9.63
CA GLY A 689 -8.93 0.60 -9.77
C GLY A 689 -10.34 0.01 -9.79
N THR A 690 -10.43 -1.17 -10.37
CA THR A 690 -11.64 -1.96 -10.63
C THR A 690 -11.47 -3.39 -10.09
N PRO A 691 -12.55 -4.13 -9.81
CA PRO A 691 -12.42 -5.50 -9.29
C PRO A 691 -12.07 -6.55 -10.36
N GLN A 692 -11.70 -6.14 -11.59
CA GLN A 692 -11.63 -7.00 -12.77
C GLN A 692 -10.75 -8.25 -12.57
N ASP A 693 -9.60 -8.13 -11.90
CA ASP A 693 -8.64 -9.23 -11.71
C ASP A 693 -8.62 -9.81 -10.29
N SER A 694 -9.48 -9.30 -9.41
CA SER A 694 -9.56 -9.76 -8.01
C SER A 694 -10.79 -10.63 -7.76
N MET A 695 -11.66 -10.82 -8.77
CA MET A 695 -12.85 -11.66 -8.65
C MET A 695 -12.53 -13.11 -9.01
N PRO A 696 -13.06 -14.11 -8.27
CA PRO A 696 -12.82 -15.52 -8.52
C PRO A 696 -13.52 -16.05 -9.79
N PHE A 697 -14.39 -15.23 -10.41
CA PHE A 697 -15.08 -15.53 -11.65
C PHE A 697 -15.01 -14.31 -12.60
N PRO A 698 -14.90 -14.54 -13.91
CA PRO A 698 -14.92 -13.45 -14.88
C PRO A 698 -16.29 -12.78 -14.89
N MET A 699 -16.33 -11.47 -14.67
CA MET A 699 -17.56 -10.70 -14.84
C MET A 699 -17.92 -10.62 -16.34
N PRO A 700 -19.17 -10.91 -16.72
CA PRO A 700 -19.57 -10.90 -18.14
C PRO A 700 -19.54 -9.51 -18.76
N VAL A 701 -19.54 -8.45 -17.95
CA VAL A 701 -19.43 -7.05 -18.38
C VAL A 701 -18.48 -6.31 -17.44
N PRO A 702 -17.54 -5.49 -17.95
CA PRO A 702 -16.71 -4.64 -17.10
C PRO A 702 -17.56 -3.68 -16.27
N VAL A 703 -17.25 -3.56 -14.98
CA VAL A 703 -17.91 -2.57 -14.11
C VAL A 703 -17.45 -1.18 -14.56
N PRO A 704 -18.35 -0.26 -14.93
CA PRO A 704 -17.96 1.03 -15.50
C PRO A 704 -17.41 2.03 -14.47
N PHE A 705 -17.47 1.71 -13.18
CA PHE A 705 -17.10 2.58 -12.07
C PHE A 705 -15.90 2.03 -11.29
N ASN A 706 -15.04 2.94 -10.83
CA ASN A 706 -13.94 2.56 -9.95
C ASN A 706 -14.47 2.16 -8.57
N MET A 707 -13.92 1.08 -8.03
CA MET A 707 -14.25 0.62 -6.67
C MET A 707 -13.36 1.31 -5.63
N GLY A 708 -12.13 1.68 -6.02
CA GLY A 708 -11.09 2.08 -5.09
C GLY A 708 -10.39 0.84 -4.55
N MET A 709 -9.66 0.13 -5.41
CA MET A 709 -8.99 -1.11 -5.06
C MET A 709 -7.76 -0.85 -4.17
N PRO A 710 -7.36 -1.82 -3.32
CA PRO A 710 -6.07 -1.78 -2.65
C PRO A 710 -4.93 -1.63 -3.67
N MET A 711 -3.84 -0.97 -3.28
CA MET A 711 -2.75 -0.65 -4.18
C MET A 711 -1.39 -0.59 -3.47
N LEU A 712 -0.32 -1.00 -4.15
CA LEU A 712 1.06 -0.80 -3.70
C LEU A 712 1.90 -0.24 -4.84
N GLY A 713 2.81 0.68 -4.53
CA GLY A 713 3.56 1.47 -5.50
C GLY A 713 3.15 2.94 -5.54
N GLY A 714 4.02 3.78 -6.09
CA GLY A 714 3.89 5.23 -6.04
C GLY A 714 3.45 5.86 -7.37
N PRO A 715 3.03 7.13 -7.35
CA PRO A 715 2.83 7.93 -8.55
C PRO A 715 4.14 8.58 -9.00
N ILE A 716 4.22 8.94 -10.28
CA ILE A 716 5.12 9.98 -10.79
C ILE A 716 4.30 11.12 -11.40
N SER A 717 4.88 12.31 -11.43
CA SER A 717 4.29 13.48 -12.09
C SER A 717 5.26 14.11 -13.10
N THR A 718 4.73 14.89 -14.03
CA THR A 718 5.52 15.50 -15.11
C THR A 718 5.14 16.95 -15.35
N ALA A 719 6.06 17.72 -15.94
CA ALA A 719 5.79 19.10 -16.35
C ALA A 719 4.64 19.20 -17.37
N GLY A 720 4.34 18.12 -18.11
CA GLY A 720 3.21 17.99 -19.03
C GLY A 720 1.81 17.98 -18.40
N ASN A 721 1.68 18.26 -17.10
CA ASN A 721 0.42 18.26 -16.34
C ASN A 721 -0.26 16.88 -16.31
N VAL A 722 0.54 15.82 -16.38
CA VAL A 722 0.09 14.43 -16.28
C VAL A 722 0.85 13.68 -15.19
N LEU A 723 0.13 12.82 -14.48
CA LEU A 723 0.69 11.87 -13.53
C LEU A 723 0.44 10.44 -14.00
N PHE A 724 1.33 9.52 -13.63
CA PHE A 724 1.22 8.10 -13.94
C PHE A 724 1.26 7.24 -12.68
N ILE A 725 0.45 6.16 -12.65
CA ILE A 725 0.40 5.20 -11.55
C ILE A 725 -0.12 3.84 -12.03
N ALA A 726 0.44 2.73 -11.51
CA ALA A 726 0.05 1.36 -11.85
C ALA A 726 -0.42 0.49 -10.66
N ALA A 727 -0.32 1.05 -9.45
CA ALA A 727 -0.31 0.34 -8.17
C ALA A 727 -1.48 -0.62 -7.87
N THR A 728 -2.64 -0.45 -8.51
CA THR A 728 -3.85 -1.21 -8.19
C THR A 728 -3.80 -2.67 -8.64
N ALA A 729 -4.58 -3.52 -7.95
CA ALA A 729 -4.64 -4.97 -8.20
C ALA A 729 -5.25 -5.41 -9.56
N ASP A 730 -5.61 -4.46 -10.44
CA ASP A 730 -6.27 -4.73 -11.72
C ASP A 730 -5.36 -4.51 -12.94
N ASN A 731 -4.04 -4.61 -12.76
CA ASN A 731 -3.03 -4.70 -13.83
C ASN A 731 -3.17 -3.62 -14.92
N TYR A 732 -3.27 -2.34 -14.56
CA TYR A 732 -3.25 -1.22 -15.51
C TYR A 732 -2.23 -0.17 -15.09
N LEU A 733 -1.46 0.35 -16.04
CA LEU A 733 -0.80 1.65 -15.92
C LEU A 733 -1.81 2.73 -16.34
N ARG A 734 -1.96 3.79 -15.56
CA ARG A 734 -2.92 4.86 -15.83
C ARG A 734 -2.23 6.21 -15.88
N ALA A 735 -2.79 7.11 -16.70
CA ALA A 735 -2.45 8.52 -16.70
C ALA A 735 -3.65 9.36 -16.26
N TYR A 736 -3.40 10.35 -15.41
CA TYR A 736 -4.40 11.31 -14.97
C TYR A 736 -3.94 12.74 -15.20
N ASN A 737 -4.90 13.62 -15.45
CA ASN A 737 -4.69 15.05 -15.42
C ASN A 737 -4.36 15.48 -13.98
N MET A 738 -3.19 16.10 -13.78
CA MET A 738 -2.76 16.53 -12.45
C MET A 738 -3.65 17.62 -11.85
N SER A 739 -4.29 18.44 -12.67
CA SER A 739 -5.09 19.57 -12.19
C SER A 739 -6.41 19.14 -11.57
N ASN A 740 -7.09 18.14 -12.11
CA ASN A 740 -8.47 17.80 -11.71
C ASN A 740 -8.71 16.31 -11.43
N GLY A 741 -7.71 15.45 -11.62
CA GLY A 741 -7.82 14.00 -11.38
C GLY A 741 -8.60 13.25 -12.46
N GLU A 742 -8.86 13.84 -13.62
CA GLU A 742 -9.50 13.14 -14.75
C GLU A 742 -8.58 12.05 -15.30
N LYS A 743 -9.10 10.83 -15.50
CA LYS A 743 -8.34 9.74 -16.12
C LYS A 743 -8.27 9.97 -17.62
N LEU A 744 -7.06 10.22 -18.13
CA LEU A 744 -6.82 10.55 -19.54
C LEU A 744 -6.48 9.32 -20.38
N TRP A 745 -5.84 8.33 -19.77
CA TRP A 745 -5.37 7.13 -20.47
C TRP A 745 -5.21 5.95 -19.51
N GLN A 746 -5.32 4.73 -20.04
CA GLN A 746 -4.89 3.52 -19.35
C GLN A 746 -4.37 2.47 -20.34
N GLY A 747 -3.30 1.78 -19.98
CA GLY A 747 -2.72 0.67 -20.71
C GLY A 747 -2.78 -0.61 -19.88
N ARG A 748 -3.25 -1.70 -20.48
CA ARG A 748 -3.34 -3.00 -19.81
C ARG A 748 -1.95 -3.61 -19.65
N LEU A 749 -1.62 -4.07 -18.45
CA LEU A 749 -0.36 -4.74 -18.15
C LEU A 749 -0.51 -6.27 -18.25
N PRO A 750 0.55 -7.00 -18.64
CA PRO A 750 0.54 -8.46 -18.68
C PRO A 750 0.43 -9.14 -17.30
N ALA A 751 0.85 -8.44 -16.24
CA ALA A 751 0.93 -8.88 -14.85
C ALA A 751 0.74 -7.67 -13.90
N GLY A 752 0.79 -7.89 -12.58
CA GLY A 752 0.59 -6.85 -11.58
C GLY A 752 1.63 -5.73 -11.65
N GLY A 753 1.17 -4.48 -11.64
CA GLY A 753 1.99 -3.28 -11.72
C GLY A 753 2.27 -2.64 -10.35
N GLN A 754 2.49 -3.46 -9.31
CA GLN A 754 2.81 -3.01 -7.94
C GLN A 754 4.27 -2.49 -7.85
N ALA A 755 4.61 -1.55 -8.72
CA ALA A 755 5.90 -0.87 -8.87
C ALA A 755 5.62 0.64 -9.03
N THR A 756 6.62 1.48 -8.75
CA THR A 756 6.54 2.91 -9.13
C THR A 756 6.98 3.06 -10.60
N PRO A 757 6.17 3.65 -11.49
CA PRO A 757 6.60 3.91 -12.87
C PRO A 757 7.71 4.97 -12.89
N MET A 758 8.38 5.11 -14.02
CA MET A 758 9.42 6.12 -14.21
C MET A 758 9.34 6.69 -15.64
N THR A 759 9.84 7.90 -15.90
CA THR A 759 9.92 8.45 -17.26
C THR A 759 11.31 9.03 -17.59
N TYR A 760 11.76 8.85 -18.84
CA TYR A 760 13.02 9.41 -19.34
C TYR A 760 12.87 9.85 -20.80
N GLU A 761 13.88 10.54 -21.32
CA GLU A 761 14.00 10.81 -22.75
C GLU A 761 15.31 10.23 -23.31
N VAL A 762 15.25 9.64 -24.49
CA VAL A 762 16.43 9.25 -25.26
C VAL A 762 16.16 9.48 -26.74
N ASN A 763 17.15 9.99 -27.47
CA ASN A 763 17.02 10.30 -28.90
C ASN A 763 15.80 11.21 -29.22
N GLY A 764 15.49 12.16 -28.34
CA GLY A 764 14.37 13.10 -28.50
C GLY A 764 12.97 12.49 -28.35
N LYS A 765 12.87 11.29 -27.77
CA LYS A 765 11.59 10.61 -27.51
C LYS A 765 11.44 10.29 -26.03
N GLN A 766 10.32 10.71 -25.45
CA GLN A 766 9.98 10.45 -24.05
C GLN A 766 9.32 9.08 -23.91
N TYR A 767 9.75 8.33 -22.91
CA TYR A 767 9.22 7.01 -22.55
C TYR A 767 8.68 7.03 -21.12
N VAL A 768 7.61 6.29 -20.87
CA VAL A 768 7.11 5.94 -19.53
C VAL A 768 7.26 4.44 -19.35
N VAL A 769 7.99 4.02 -18.32
CA VAL A 769 8.36 2.61 -18.09
C VAL A 769 7.85 2.14 -16.74
N ILE A 770 7.37 0.90 -16.68
CA ILE A 770 6.87 0.26 -15.46
C ILE A 770 7.32 -1.20 -15.40
N SER A 771 7.69 -1.64 -14.20
CA SER A 771 7.83 -3.06 -13.89
C SER A 771 6.45 -3.68 -13.62
N ALA A 772 6.12 -4.73 -14.37
CA ALA A 772 4.89 -5.49 -14.23
C ALA A 772 5.24 -6.94 -13.86
N GLY A 773 5.64 -7.15 -12.60
CA GLY A 773 6.04 -8.46 -12.08
C GLY A 773 5.09 -9.06 -11.04
N GLY A 774 4.10 -8.31 -10.57
CA GLY A 774 3.15 -8.75 -9.55
C GLY A 774 3.69 -8.72 -8.11
N HIS A 775 2.81 -9.07 -7.18
CA HIS A 775 3.06 -9.01 -5.74
C HIS A 775 2.43 -10.23 -5.05
N GLY A 776 3.26 -11.06 -4.41
CA GLY A 776 2.83 -12.32 -3.78
C GLY A 776 1.74 -12.14 -2.73
N SER A 777 1.96 -11.24 -1.75
CA SER A 777 1.03 -11.01 -0.64
C SER A 777 -0.33 -10.43 -1.05
N PHE A 778 -0.39 -9.69 -2.17
CA PHE A 778 -1.63 -9.16 -2.73
C PHE A 778 -2.33 -10.16 -3.67
N GLY A 779 -1.70 -11.30 -3.97
CA GLY A 779 -2.25 -12.31 -4.87
C GLY A 779 -2.44 -11.82 -6.31
N THR A 780 -1.71 -10.78 -6.73
CA THR A 780 -1.81 -10.29 -8.10
C THR A 780 -1.09 -11.24 -9.05
N LYS A 781 -1.44 -11.14 -10.34
CA LYS A 781 -0.84 -11.99 -11.36
C LYS A 781 0.67 -11.74 -11.41
N MET A 782 1.46 -12.77 -11.09
CA MET A 782 2.92 -12.73 -11.20
C MET A 782 3.38 -12.70 -12.67
N GLY A 783 4.50 -12.03 -12.92
CA GLY A 783 5.12 -11.91 -14.23
C GLY A 783 6.58 -11.45 -14.13
N ASP A 784 7.18 -11.17 -15.29
CA ASP A 784 8.59 -10.83 -15.43
C ASP A 784 8.81 -9.65 -16.40
N TYR A 785 7.82 -8.76 -16.54
CA TYR A 785 7.76 -7.80 -17.63
C TYR A 785 8.26 -6.42 -17.23
N ILE A 786 9.04 -5.79 -18.10
CA ILE A 786 9.29 -4.34 -18.11
C ILE A 786 8.62 -3.79 -19.37
N VAL A 787 7.70 -2.86 -19.19
CA VAL A 787 6.87 -2.33 -20.29
C VAL A 787 7.14 -0.84 -20.44
N ALA A 788 7.46 -0.42 -21.67
CA ALA A 788 7.63 0.99 -22.01
C ALA A 788 6.54 1.48 -22.95
N TYR A 789 6.07 2.69 -22.69
CA TYR A 789 5.10 3.41 -23.51
C TYR A 789 5.71 4.71 -24.02
N ALA A 790 5.37 5.08 -25.25
CA ALA A 790 5.75 6.36 -25.84
C ALA A 790 4.69 6.84 -26.83
N LEU A 791 4.79 8.11 -27.24
CA LEU A 791 3.99 8.61 -28.36
C LEU A 791 4.47 7.95 -29.66
N PRO A 792 3.54 7.62 -30.60
CA PRO A 792 3.90 7.23 -31.96
C PRO A 792 4.73 8.31 -32.66
N ASP A 793 5.61 7.92 -33.59
CA ASP A 793 6.54 8.86 -34.24
C ASP A 793 5.84 9.90 -35.13
N ASP A 794 4.61 9.64 -35.54
CA ASP A 794 3.72 10.49 -36.35
C ASP A 794 2.91 11.50 -35.53
N VAL A 795 2.98 11.46 -34.19
CA VAL A 795 2.18 12.30 -33.27
C VAL A 795 3.08 13.32 -32.51
N LYS A 796 4.29 13.57 -32.99
CA LYS A 796 5.30 14.43 -32.33
C LYS A 796 4.94 15.91 -32.31
#